data_AF-A0A0M8Y6J0-F1
#
_entry.id   AF-A0A0M8Y6J0-F1
#
_cell.length_a   1.000
_cell.length_b   1.000
_cell.length_c   1.000
_cell.angle_alpha   90.00
_cell.angle_beta   90.00
_cell.angle_gamma   90.00
#
_symmetry.space_group_name_H-M   'P 1'
#
loop_
_entity.id
_entity.type
_entity.pdbx_description
1 polymer ?
#
loop_
_entity_poly.entity_id
_entity_poly.type
_entity_poly.pdbx_seq_one_letter_code
_entity_poly.pdbx_strand_id
1 'polypeptide(L)'
;MRLLLLTDTHIGAAQTLPRHAAESDVDLHVDREPRTGVPRLRATTLAGLLRHELTERTGGTGPARALLGAAAPTADSGPGPGASALDIDDARAELPDGAGVTVRTGTRVDPASGAVRPGRTWQWEVLPAGTVFTVPLRLHVPGPEAEADLLGLLLLAAAGFDGTGPGRHVGGRTGRGYGRTRAARWSARRHDLTGERGWFAYHARTWEERWADVAGSLVSPAAPVFPATPAFPGSSASPAAPGPPGSSASPAAPGSPEAAGACRDAWGPGERHAETPGVPGNAGAGADLAEVLARCLDSVGLAPVAARAGAVAAGYPDRRHRAELRLRLAVAERPGPPDAGATDSDGTGLRPGLLMIGDVPADARLGEVDRAHRHRPAPADPGASHASGASHAPHAPHAPHASRASGASGAPGDGTEADPVPVLGDTALFALVKRIGGRLVRDAAEHLGGDPARWRAWNAYWWGSDAEDGASGGAEPPPSSGGPRPQPSRIRLRAVPTVIGGAPLTTTRLTVDALFGDAVDGRLYTNDLHCGGTADVVLDVRDPDDAVRGMLALLVRELATVPFDTLGSGGGSGNGRLTATRALLTTVPGDGAPEHTVDVLAAVRAPDTEDGRTARRWLAALRARLGPDRPGRPEPARHTHSTASEEEPHR
;
A
#
# COMPACT_ATOMS: atom_id res chain seq x y z
N MET A 1 22.57 -9.26 6.62
CA MET A 1 23.01 -9.88 7.90
C MET A 1 22.45 -11.30 7.98
N ARG A 2 23.19 -12.29 8.51
CA ARG A 2 22.64 -13.59 8.92
C ARG A 2 22.47 -13.60 10.44
N LEU A 3 21.24 -13.71 10.92
CA LEU A 3 20.89 -13.72 12.33
C LEU A 3 20.61 -15.16 12.77
N LEU A 4 21.44 -15.70 13.66
CA LEU A 4 21.36 -17.06 14.19
C LEU A 4 20.61 -17.07 15.52
N LEU A 5 19.62 -17.96 15.64
CA LEU A 5 19.01 -18.31 16.92
C LEU A 5 19.96 -19.19 17.73
N LEU A 6 20.31 -18.74 18.92
CA LEU A 6 21.11 -19.49 19.90
C LEU A 6 20.25 -20.32 20.84
N THR A 7 19.01 -19.88 21.08
CA THR A 7 18.02 -20.64 21.82
C THR A 7 16.73 -20.71 21.02
N ASP A 8 15.91 -21.69 21.34
CA ASP A 8 14.60 -21.86 20.74
C ASP A 8 13.77 -20.58 20.87
N THR A 9 12.87 -20.31 19.92
CA THR A 9 11.98 -19.15 20.02
C THR A 9 10.61 -19.39 19.41
N HIS A 10 9.65 -18.60 19.85
CA HIS A 10 8.38 -18.44 19.18
C HIS A 10 8.26 -17.02 18.66
N ILE A 11 8.17 -16.87 17.35
CA ILE A 11 7.82 -15.61 16.70
C ILE A 11 6.35 -15.72 16.36
N GLY A 12 5.48 -15.06 17.13
CA GLY A 12 4.04 -15.21 16.98
C GLY A 12 3.55 -14.74 15.62
N ALA A 13 2.69 -15.54 14.99
CA ALA A 13 2.03 -15.13 13.77
C ALA A 13 1.07 -13.97 14.07
N ALA A 14 1.16 -12.87 13.32
CA ALA A 14 0.07 -11.89 13.32
C ALA A 14 -1.06 -12.41 12.40
N GLN A 15 -1.57 -13.59 12.73
CA GLN A 15 -2.71 -14.20 12.07
C GLN A 15 -4.00 -13.64 12.67
N THR A 16 -4.99 -13.55 11.80
CA THR A 16 -6.31 -12.99 12.07
C THR A 16 -7.37 -14.05 12.32
N LEU A 17 -7.01 -15.34 12.25
CA LEU A 17 -7.92 -16.44 12.57
C LEU A 17 -8.11 -16.56 14.10
N PRO A 18 -9.35 -16.72 14.59
CA PRO A 18 -9.61 -17.00 16.00
C PRO A 18 -8.88 -18.27 16.43
N ARG A 19 -8.27 -18.24 17.62
CA ARG A 19 -7.56 -19.36 18.28
C ARG A 19 -8.36 -20.67 18.42
N HIS A 20 -9.66 -20.66 18.12
CA HIS A 20 -10.57 -21.79 18.31
C HIS A 20 -11.29 -22.25 17.03
N ALA A 21 -11.06 -21.58 15.89
CA ALA A 21 -11.77 -21.88 14.64
C ALA A 21 -10.93 -22.70 13.63
N ALA A 22 -9.61 -22.81 13.85
CA ALA A 22 -8.79 -23.73 13.09
C ALA A 22 -8.85 -25.11 13.74
N GLU A 23 -9.06 -26.16 12.95
CA GLU A 23 -9.01 -27.58 13.35
C GLU A 23 -7.60 -28.03 13.81
N SER A 24 -6.77 -27.13 14.31
CA SER A 24 -5.40 -27.40 14.76
C SER A 24 -5.34 -27.44 16.28
N ASP A 25 -4.70 -28.48 16.81
CA ASP A 25 -4.43 -28.65 18.25
C ASP A 25 -3.42 -27.61 18.82
N VAL A 26 -2.92 -26.68 17.99
CA VAL A 26 -1.91 -25.69 18.37
C VAL A 26 -2.52 -24.30 18.58
N ASP A 27 -2.38 -23.74 19.78
CA ASP A 27 -2.94 -22.42 20.11
C ASP A 27 -2.16 -21.24 19.51
N LEU A 28 -0.84 -21.37 19.37
CA LEU A 28 0.04 -20.30 18.89
C LEU A 28 0.99 -20.80 17.79
N HIS A 29 0.69 -20.45 16.55
CA HIS A 29 1.56 -20.71 15.41
C HIS A 29 2.70 -19.70 15.29
N VAL A 30 3.83 -20.13 14.73
CA VAL A 30 4.90 -19.21 14.33
C VAL A 30 4.50 -18.40 13.11
N ASP A 31 5.00 -17.18 12.97
CA ASP A 31 4.77 -16.36 11.79
C ASP A 31 5.42 -17.01 10.57
N ARG A 32 4.63 -17.16 9.51
CA ARG A 32 5.05 -17.80 8.27
C ARG A 32 4.87 -16.82 7.13
N GLU A 33 5.75 -16.90 6.15
CA GLU A 33 5.51 -16.25 4.87
C GLU A 33 4.26 -16.86 4.24
N PRO A 34 3.24 -16.06 3.88
CA PRO A 34 1.98 -16.61 3.39
C PRO A 34 2.14 -17.48 2.14
N ARG A 35 3.12 -17.15 1.29
CA ARG A 35 3.38 -17.81 0.01
C ARG A 35 4.00 -19.19 0.17
N THR A 36 5.06 -19.27 0.95
CA THR A 36 5.91 -20.47 1.05
C THR A 36 5.60 -21.32 2.28
N GLY A 37 4.89 -20.78 3.26
CA GLY A 37 4.71 -21.40 4.58
C GLY A 37 5.99 -21.41 5.44
N VAL A 38 7.11 -20.94 4.90
CA VAL A 38 8.40 -20.90 5.61
C VAL A 38 8.28 -19.93 6.78
N PRO A 39 8.76 -20.29 7.99
CA PRO A 39 8.77 -19.35 9.10
C PRO A 39 9.52 -18.08 8.74
N ARG A 40 9.11 -16.95 9.31
CA ARG A 40 9.76 -15.66 9.05
C ARG A 40 9.87 -14.80 10.29
N LEU A 41 10.83 -13.89 10.27
CA LEU A 41 10.97 -12.78 11.19
C LEU A 41 10.50 -11.51 10.48
N ARG A 42 9.51 -10.82 11.04
CA ARG A 42 9.01 -9.59 10.43
C ARG A 42 10.02 -8.45 10.53
N ALA A 43 10.05 -7.61 9.50
CA ALA A 43 10.84 -6.39 9.47
C ALA A 43 10.54 -5.50 10.68
N THR A 44 9.27 -5.40 11.08
CA THR A 44 8.82 -4.58 12.21
C THR A 44 9.36 -5.07 13.55
N THR A 45 9.44 -6.39 13.76
CA THR A 45 10.05 -6.98 14.95
C THR A 45 11.52 -6.62 15.03
N LEU A 46 12.25 -6.75 13.92
CA LEU A 46 13.66 -6.40 13.89
C LEU A 46 13.89 -4.89 14.04
N ALA A 47 13.08 -4.05 13.38
CA ALA A 47 13.12 -2.61 13.52
C ALA A 47 12.92 -2.17 14.98
N GLY A 48 11.99 -2.82 15.70
CA GLY A 48 11.78 -2.60 17.13
C GLY A 48 13.02 -2.92 17.96
N LEU A 49 13.68 -4.05 17.68
CA LEU A 49 14.91 -4.45 18.37
C LEU A 49 16.06 -3.48 18.10
N LEU A 50 16.30 -3.12 16.84
CA LEU A 50 17.33 -2.14 16.46
C LEU A 50 17.07 -0.76 17.10
N ARG A 51 15.80 -0.33 17.15
CA ARG A 51 15.40 0.93 17.79
C ARG A 51 15.71 0.92 19.29
N HIS A 52 15.34 -0.17 19.96
CA HIS A 52 15.57 -0.33 21.39
C HIS A 52 17.07 -0.37 21.71
N GLU A 53 17.87 -1.15 20.96
CA GLU A 53 19.33 -1.18 21.10
C GLU A 53 19.93 0.21 20.97
N LEU A 54 19.58 0.91 19.89
CA LEU A 54 20.19 2.19 19.59
C LEU A 54 19.83 3.21 20.68
N THR A 55 18.57 3.22 21.12
CA THR A 55 18.11 4.10 22.20
C THR A 55 18.84 3.82 23.52
N GLU A 56 19.01 2.55 23.88
CA GLU A 56 19.72 2.14 25.10
C GLU A 56 21.19 2.58 25.06
N ARG A 57 21.88 2.38 23.93
CA ARG A 57 23.30 2.73 23.78
C ARG A 57 23.56 4.22 23.69
N THR A 58 22.65 4.98 23.07
CA THR A 58 22.84 6.43 22.89
C THR A 58 22.17 7.26 23.99
N GLY A 59 21.45 6.63 24.92
CA GLY A 59 20.74 7.33 26.00
C GLY A 59 19.61 8.23 25.52
N GLY A 60 19.05 8.01 24.32
CA GLY A 60 18.06 8.90 23.73
C GLY A 60 17.47 8.41 22.41
N THR A 61 16.31 8.95 22.03
CA THR A 61 15.56 8.52 20.84
C THR A 61 15.97 9.24 19.55
N GLY A 62 16.77 10.31 19.62
CA GLY A 62 17.22 11.10 18.47
C GLY A 62 17.95 10.26 17.42
N PRO A 63 19.02 9.53 17.78
CA PRO A 63 19.73 8.64 16.86
C PRO A 63 18.82 7.55 16.26
N ALA A 64 17.91 7.00 17.07
CA ALA A 64 16.95 6.01 16.59
C ALA A 64 15.93 6.60 15.61
N ARG A 65 15.51 7.85 15.78
CA ARG A 65 14.66 8.57 14.81
C ARG A 65 15.40 8.89 13.52
N ALA A 66 16.69 9.26 13.60
CA ALA A 66 17.50 9.53 12.42
C ALA A 66 17.67 8.27 11.55
N LEU A 67 17.91 7.11 12.17
CA LEU A 67 18.11 5.85 11.44
C LEU A 67 16.79 5.18 11.02
N LEU A 68 15.82 5.08 11.92
CA LEU A 68 14.61 4.24 11.77
C LEU A 68 13.32 5.05 11.60
N GLY A 69 13.43 6.37 11.43
CA GLY A 69 12.29 7.30 11.34
C GLY A 69 11.56 7.53 12.67
N ALA A 70 10.68 8.53 12.68
CA ALA A 70 9.77 8.79 13.80
C ALA A 70 8.43 8.04 13.61
N ALA A 71 7.94 7.39 14.67
CA ALA A 71 6.68 6.62 14.62
C ALA A 71 5.43 7.52 14.52
N ALA A 72 5.52 8.77 14.97
CA ALA A 72 4.47 9.78 14.85
C ALA A 72 5.10 11.18 14.90
N PRO A 73 4.50 12.18 14.23
CA PRO A 73 4.84 13.58 14.48
C PRO A 73 4.51 13.92 15.94
N THR A 74 5.51 14.33 16.72
CA THR A 74 5.25 14.97 18.02
C THR A 74 5.09 16.46 17.78
N ALA A 75 4.17 17.12 18.49
CA ALA A 75 3.92 18.56 18.34
C ALA A 75 5.20 19.43 18.47
N ASP A 76 6.18 18.96 19.24
CA ASP A 76 7.46 19.65 19.46
C ASP A 76 8.58 19.26 18.48
N SER A 77 8.34 18.32 17.56
CA SER A 77 9.33 18.00 16.53
C SER A 77 9.28 19.10 15.48
N GLY A 78 10.42 19.76 15.24
CA GLY A 78 10.63 20.62 14.07
C GLY A 78 10.31 19.92 12.73
N PRO A 79 10.59 20.56 11.59
CA PRO A 79 9.95 20.28 10.31
C PRO A 79 9.90 18.79 9.93
N GLY A 80 8.73 18.18 10.17
CA GLY A 80 8.28 16.88 9.65
C GLY A 80 8.93 15.62 10.27
N PRO A 81 8.18 14.50 10.36
CA PRO A 81 8.79 13.20 10.62
C PRO A 81 9.74 12.86 9.48
N GLY A 82 11.04 12.86 9.76
CA GLY A 82 12.06 12.41 8.80
C GLY A 82 11.78 10.98 8.35
N ALA A 83 11.90 10.72 7.05
CA ALA A 83 11.84 9.38 6.48
C ALA A 83 12.92 8.49 7.13
N SER A 84 12.65 7.20 7.25
CA SER A 84 13.62 6.24 7.77
C SER A 84 14.82 6.17 6.81
N ALA A 85 16.03 6.42 7.31
CA ALA A 85 17.25 6.18 6.52
C ALA A 85 17.49 4.67 6.31
N LEU A 86 16.92 3.81 7.14
CA LEU A 86 17.07 2.36 7.05
C LEU A 86 15.75 1.68 6.66
N ASP A 87 15.72 1.01 5.51
CA ASP A 87 14.69 0.04 5.19
C ASP A 87 15.08 -1.35 5.69
N ILE A 88 14.10 -2.07 6.22
CA ILE A 88 14.25 -3.43 6.74
C ILE A 88 13.21 -4.31 6.06
N ASP A 89 13.65 -5.47 5.58
CA ASP A 89 12.80 -6.44 4.91
C ASP A 89 12.48 -7.64 5.83
N ASP A 90 11.31 -8.28 5.63
CA ASP A 90 10.95 -9.52 6.33
C ASP A 90 11.98 -10.60 6.04
N ALA A 91 12.46 -11.32 7.05
CA ALA A 91 13.51 -12.32 6.89
C ALA A 91 12.96 -13.76 6.95
N ARG A 92 13.25 -14.58 5.94
CA ARG A 92 12.89 -16.02 5.94
C ARG A 92 13.81 -16.82 6.86
N ALA A 93 13.25 -17.82 7.53
CA ALA A 93 13.98 -18.77 8.35
C ALA A 93 14.57 -19.90 7.49
N GLU A 94 15.84 -20.20 7.73
CA GLU A 94 16.54 -21.41 7.31
C GLU A 94 16.67 -22.30 8.56
N LEU A 95 15.89 -23.39 8.60
CA LEU A 95 15.94 -24.35 9.71
C LEU A 95 17.21 -25.20 9.60
N PRO A 96 17.78 -25.68 10.73
CA PRO A 96 18.86 -26.67 10.69
C PRO A 96 18.43 -27.93 9.95
N ASP A 97 19.39 -28.62 9.32
CA ASP A 97 19.13 -29.87 8.60
C ASP A 97 18.45 -30.91 9.51
N GLY A 98 17.35 -31.49 9.04
CA GLY A 98 16.55 -32.46 9.80
C GLY A 98 15.73 -31.87 10.95
N ALA A 99 15.81 -30.56 11.21
CA ALA A 99 15.01 -29.89 12.23
C ALA A 99 13.70 -29.34 11.64
N GLY A 100 12.60 -29.57 12.37
CA GLY A 100 11.29 -28.99 12.06
C GLY A 100 10.89 -27.91 13.06
N VAL A 101 9.79 -27.21 12.76
CA VAL A 101 9.10 -26.43 13.79
C VAL A 101 8.47 -27.41 14.78
N THR A 102 8.81 -27.28 16.06
CA THR A 102 8.32 -28.17 17.11
C THR A 102 7.12 -27.56 17.81
N VAL A 103 6.18 -28.37 18.27
CA VAL A 103 5.09 -27.91 19.14
C VAL A 103 5.48 -28.20 20.58
N ARG A 104 5.41 -27.18 21.44
CA ARG A 104 5.62 -27.31 22.88
C ARG A 104 4.31 -27.13 23.61
N THR A 105 4.16 -27.79 24.76
CA THR A 105 3.03 -27.55 25.67
C THR A 105 3.51 -26.72 26.86
N GLY A 106 2.76 -25.67 27.19
CA GLY A 106 2.94 -24.92 28.42
C GLY A 106 1.71 -25.01 29.31
N THR A 107 1.93 -24.93 30.61
CA THR A 107 0.86 -24.90 31.62
C THR A 107 0.95 -23.63 32.46
N ARG A 108 -0.20 -23.04 32.83
CA ARG A 108 -0.23 -21.98 33.84
C ARG A 108 -0.33 -22.61 35.21
N VAL A 109 0.71 -22.43 36.01
CA VAL A 109 0.71 -22.76 37.44
C VAL A 109 0.20 -21.55 38.19
N ASP A 110 -0.76 -21.77 39.08
CA ASP A 110 -1.21 -20.76 40.03
C ASP A 110 -0.15 -20.60 41.13
N PRO A 111 0.46 -19.41 41.31
CA PRO A 111 1.54 -19.23 42.27
C PRO A 111 1.09 -19.44 43.72
N ALA A 112 -0.20 -19.26 44.06
CA ALA A 112 -0.68 -19.43 45.42
C ALA A 112 -0.85 -20.89 45.82
N SER A 113 -1.28 -21.74 44.88
CA SER A 113 -1.56 -23.15 45.15
C SER A 113 -0.49 -24.11 44.61
N GLY A 114 0.38 -23.64 43.71
CA GLY A 114 1.30 -24.50 42.97
C GLY A 114 0.60 -25.44 41.97
N ALA A 115 -0.72 -25.36 41.83
CA ALA A 115 -1.50 -26.25 40.97
C ALA A 115 -1.60 -25.71 39.54
N VAL A 116 -1.64 -26.62 38.56
CA VAL A 116 -2.01 -26.29 37.18
C VAL A 116 -3.52 -26.08 37.13
N ARG A 117 -3.96 -24.93 36.60
CA ARG A 117 -5.40 -24.69 36.43
C ARG A 117 -5.95 -25.52 35.25
N PRO A 118 -7.06 -26.27 35.43
CA PRO A 118 -7.72 -26.98 34.33
C PRO A 118 -8.05 -26.04 33.16
N GLY A 119 -7.86 -26.51 31.92
CA GLY A 119 -8.08 -25.71 30.71
C GLY A 119 -7.07 -24.57 30.49
N ARG A 120 -5.95 -24.54 31.25
CA ARG A 120 -4.86 -23.57 31.08
C ARG A 120 -3.56 -24.23 30.61
N THR A 121 -3.70 -25.30 29.83
CA THR A 121 -2.64 -25.82 28.95
C THR A 121 -2.74 -25.09 27.63
N TRP A 122 -1.61 -24.70 27.05
CA TRP A 122 -1.58 -24.21 25.67
C TRP A 122 -0.44 -24.88 24.92
N GLN A 123 -0.63 -25.05 23.62
CA GLN A 123 0.36 -25.53 22.68
C GLN A 123 0.86 -24.37 21.82
N TRP A 124 2.15 -24.36 21.52
CA TRP A 124 2.74 -23.31 20.70
C TRP A 124 3.89 -23.86 19.87
N GLU A 125 3.95 -23.43 18.62
CA GLU A 125 5.04 -23.74 17.71
C GLU A 125 6.31 -22.98 18.12
N VAL A 126 7.45 -23.64 17.97
CA VAL A 126 8.75 -23.14 18.40
C VAL A 126 9.77 -23.45 17.31
N LEU A 127 10.47 -22.40 16.88
CA LEU A 127 11.64 -22.51 16.03
C LEU A 127 12.82 -22.99 16.86
N PRO A 128 13.52 -24.05 16.41
CA PRO A 128 14.66 -24.59 17.14
C PRO A 128 15.85 -23.62 17.10
N ALA A 129 16.68 -23.68 18.14
CA ALA A 129 18.03 -23.13 18.10
C ALA A 129 18.79 -23.65 16.86
N GLY A 130 19.67 -22.82 16.32
CA GLY A 130 20.34 -23.09 15.04
C GLY A 130 19.63 -22.50 13.82
N THR A 131 18.36 -22.11 13.94
CA THR A 131 17.63 -21.43 12.85
C THR A 131 18.35 -20.12 12.46
N VAL A 132 18.52 -19.89 11.17
CA VAL A 132 19.15 -18.67 10.65
C VAL A 132 18.13 -17.83 9.88
N PHE A 133 18.10 -16.53 10.13
CA PHE A 133 17.38 -15.56 9.33
C PHE A 133 18.34 -14.77 8.47
N THR A 134 18.14 -14.81 7.15
CA THR A 134 18.84 -13.89 6.24
C THR A 134 18.08 -12.57 6.22
N VAL A 135 18.66 -11.53 6.80
CA VAL A 135 18.05 -10.20 6.98
C VAL A 135 18.63 -9.21 5.98
N PRO A 136 17.85 -8.74 4.98
CA PRO A 136 18.21 -7.61 4.15
C PRO A 136 17.98 -6.29 4.90
N LEU A 137 19.00 -5.43 4.87
CA LEU A 137 18.98 -4.08 5.44
C LEU A 137 19.45 -3.13 4.34
N ARG A 138 18.72 -2.04 4.10
CA ARG A 138 19.04 -1.07 3.04
C ARG A 138 19.18 0.30 3.66
N LEU A 139 20.41 0.80 3.72
CA LEU A 139 20.72 2.11 4.28
C LEU A 139 20.77 3.15 3.15
N HIS A 140 19.87 4.11 3.20
CA HIS A 140 19.82 5.26 2.30
C HIS A 140 20.77 6.34 2.80
N VAL A 141 21.76 6.67 1.98
CA VAL A 141 22.78 7.67 2.30
C VAL A 141 22.56 8.85 1.34
N PRO A 142 22.05 10.00 1.81
CA PRO A 142 21.71 11.13 0.95
C PRO A 142 22.95 11.79 0.33
N GLY A 143 24.09 11.71 1.02
CA GLY A 143 25.36 12.27 0.60
C GLY A 143 26.54 11.66 1.37
N PRO A 144 27.77 11.79 0.87
CA PRO A 144 28.96 11.21 1.49
C PRO A 144 29.21 11.71 2.92
N GLU A 145 28.79 12.92 3.25
CA GLU A 145 28.89 13.51 4.58
C GLU A 145 28.02 12.80 5.62
N ALA A 146 26.85 12.29 5.22
CA ALA A 146 25.94 11.56 6.12
C ALA A 146 26.30 10.07 6.25
N GLU A 147 27.17 9.54 5.37
CA GLU A 147 27.48 8.12 5.28
C GLU A 147 28.09 7.59 6.58
N ALA A 148 29.10 8.27 7.10
CA ALA A 148 29.82 7.84 8.29
C ALA A 148 28.90 7.82 9.52
N ASP A 149 28.07 8.84 9.69
CA ASP A 149 27.13 8.95 10.80
C ASP A 149 26.07 7.86 10.73
N LEU A 150 25.40 7.71 9.59
CA LEU A 150 24.34 6.70 9.40
C LEU A 150 24.87 5.27 9.53
N LEU A 151 26.07 5.01 8.98
CA LEU A 151 26.71 3.70 9.13
C LEU A 151 27.11 3.46 10.60
N GLY A 152 27.61 4.48 11.30
CA GLY A 152 27.91 4.42 12.73
C GLY A 152 26.67 4.08 13.56
N LEU A 153 25.53 4.72 13.29
CA LEU A 153 24.25 4.41 13.94
C LEU A 153 23.80 2.98 13.67
N LEU A 154 23.91 2.52 12.42
CA LEU A 154 23.56 1.15 12.07
C LEU A 154 24.47 0.13 12.78
N LEU A 155 25.77 0.39 12.86
CA LEU A 155 26.73 -0.45 13.57
C LEU A 155 26.44 -0.49 15.08
N LEU A 156 26.10 0.64 15.70
CA LEU A 156 25.70 0.70 17.10
C LEU A 156 24.42 -0.10 17.36
N ALA A 157 23.41 0.04 16.50
CA ALA A 157 22.18 -0.75 16.58
C ALA A 157 22.43 -2.25 16.34
N ALA A 158 23.39 -2.58 15.48
CA ALA A 158 23.78 -3.95 15.17
C ALA A 158 24.64 -4.61 16.26
N ALA A 159 25.35 -3.83 17.07
CA ALA A 159 26.23 -4.32 18.13
C ALA A 159 25.49 -5.17 19.18
N GLY A 160 24.17 -4.99 19.33
CA GLY A 160 23.32 -5.90 20.13
C GLY A 160 23.37 -7.38 19.73
N PHE A 161 23.78 -7.64 18.49
CA PHE A 161 23.81 -8.96 17.90
C PHE A 161 25.23 -9.51 17.77
N ASP A 162 26.27 -8.82 18.23
CA ASP A 162 27.65 -9.32 18.10
C ASP A 162 27.94 -10.58 18.96
N GLY A 163 27.03 -10.92 19.87
CA GLY A 163 27.16 -12.05 20.78
C GLY A 163 27.89 -11.72 22.08
N THR A 164 28.27 -10.46 22.27
CA THR A 164 28.80 -9.93 23.53
C THR A 164 27.66 -9.47 24.45
N GLY A 165 27.90 -9.56 25.76
CA GLY A 165 26.90 -9.20 26.77
C GLY A 165 25.71 -10.17 26.85
N PRO A 166 24.54 -9.73 27.36
CA PRO A 166 23.37 -10.60 27.55
C PRO A 166 22.76 -11.08 26.22
N GLY A 167 23.13 -10.46 25.09
CA GLY A 167 22.63 -10.75 23.75
C GLY A 167 21.18 -10.33 23.55
N ARG A 168 20.79 -10.04 22.30
CA ARG A 168 19.40 -9.68 22.00
C ARG A 168 18.52 -10.89 21.76
N HIS A 169 17.28 -10.74 22.19
CA HIS A 169 16.29 -11.80 22.14
C HIS A 169 15.20 -11.42 21.12
N VAL A 170 14.79 -12.37 20.29
CA VAL A 170 13.74 -12.23 19.29
C VAL A 170 12.56 -13.11 19.67
N GLY A 171 11.34 -12.60 19.53
CA GLY A 171 10.11 -13.37 19.76
C GLY A 171 9.57 -13.25 21.19
N GLY A 172 8.67 -14.17 21.54
CA GLY A 172 8.01 -14.20 22.83
C GLY A 172 8.82 -14.93 23.92
N ARG A 173 8.47 -14.67 25.18
CA ARG A 173 9.00 -15.37 26.38
C ARG A 173 10.51 -15.28 26.57
N THR A 174 11.09 -14.15 26.18
CA THR A 174 12.52 -13.86 26.32
C THR A 174 13.01 -13.97 27.77
N GLY A 175 12.20 -13.58 28.75
CA GLY A 175 12.49 -13.75 30.19
C GLY A 175 12.62 -15.20 30.68
N ARG A 176 12.32 -16.20 29.83
CA ARG A 176 12.54 -17.63 30.10
C ARG A 176 13.73 -18.22 29.32
N GLY A 177 14.59 -17.35 28.77
CA GLY A 177 15.77 -17.75 28.00
C GLY A 177 15.50 -18.10 26.52
N TYR A 178 14.28 -17.85 26.02
CA TYR A 178 13.93 -18.05 24.62
C TYR A 178 14.43 -16.90 23.75
N GLY A 179 14.68 -17.19 22.48
CA GLY A 179 14.89 -16.17 21.47
C GLY A 179 16.25 -15.53 21.44
N ARG A 180 17.24 -15.99 22.23
CA ARG A 180 18.57 -15.41 22.20
C ARG A 180 19.14 -15.53 20.79
N THR A 181 19.68 -14.44 20.25
CA THR A 181 20.19 -14.37 18.88
C THR A 181 21.58 -13.76 18.82
N ARG A 182 22.29 -14.02 17.72
CA ARG A 182 23.50 -13.29 17.33
C ARG A 182 23.60 -13.18 15.82
N ALA A 183 24.26 -12.15 15.32
CA ALA A 183 24.64 -12.06 13.93
C ALA A 183 25.80 -13.03 13.68
N ALA A 184 25.54 -14.07 12.91
CA ALA A 184 26.56 -15.03 12.47
C ALA A 184 27.45 -14.44 11.36
N ARG A 185 26.90 -13.55 10.53
CA ARG A 185 27.61 -12.97 9.39
C ARG A 185 27.05 -11.62 8.96
N TRP A 186 27.93 -10.74 8.52
CA TRP A 186 27.60 -9.49 7.84
C TRP A 186 28.19 -9.46 6.43
N SER A 187 27.46 -8.81 5.53
CA SER A 187 27.95 -8.38 4.22
C SER A 187 27.35 -7.01 3.96
N ALA A 188 28.11 -6.15 3.30
CA ALA A 188 27.65 -4.85 2.85
C ALA A 188 28.05 -4.67 1.39
N ARG A 189 27.16 -4.04 0.62
CA ARG A 189 27.42 -3.67 -0.77
C ARG A 189 26.95 -2.24 -0.97
N ARG A 190 27.82 -1.41 -1.52
CA ARG A 190 27.47 -0.04 -1.92
C ARG A 190 26.84 -0.07 -3.31
N HIS A 191 25.69 0.57 -3.45
CA HIS A 191 25.06 0.84 -4.73
C HIS A 191 25.16 2.34 -4.98
N ASP A 192 25.91 2.74 -6.01
CA ASP A 192 25.88 4.13 -6.47
C ASP A 192 24.63 4.32 -7.32
N LEU A 193 23.65 5.00 -6.75
CA LEU A 193 22.37 5.26 -7.37
C LEU A 193 22.31 6.70 -7.94
N THR A 194 23.40 7.47 -7.83
CA THR A 194 23.51 8.83 -8.38
C THR A 194 23.51 8.84 -9.90
N GLY A 195 23.80 7.71 -10.55
CA GLY A 195 23.79 7.50 -12.00
C GLY A 195 22.62 6.64 -12.48
N GLU A 196 22.22 6.80 -13.76
CA GLU A 196 21.08 6.07 -14.35
C GLU A 196 21.27 4.56 -14.29
N ARG A 197 22.47 4.11 -14.68
CA ARG A 197 22.83 2.69 -14.70
C ARG A 197 22.73 2.07 -13.32
N GLY A 198 23.19 2.77 -12.28
CA GLY A 198 23.17 2.27 -10.92
C GLY A 198 21.77 2.28 -10.31
N TRP A 199 21.02 3.36 -10.55
CA TRP A 199 19.60 3.46 -10.21
C TRP A 199 18.79 2.34 -10.84
N PHE A 200 18.97 2.11 -12.15
CA PHE A 200 18.32 1.02 -12.88
C PHE A 200 18.80 -0.35 -12.40
N ALA A 201 20.10 -0.56 -12.21
CA ALA A 201 20.63 -1.83 -11.71
C ALA A 201 20.07 -2.22 -10.34
N TYR A 202 19.67 -1.25 -9.51
CA TYR A 202 19.05 -1.49 -8.22
C TYR A 202 17.51 -1.59 -8.30
N HIS A 203 16.87 -0.61 -8.94
CA HIS A 203 15.41 -0.53 -9.09
C HIS A 203 14.87 -1.34 -10.27
N ALA A 204 15.65 -2.08 -11.07
CA ALA A 204 15.12 -3.02 -12.05
C ALA A 204 14.99 -4.43 -11.48
N ARG A 205 15.73 -4.73 -10.40
CA ARG A 205 15.76 -6.07 -9.83
C ARG A 205 14.41 -6.44 -9.24
N THR A 206 14.02 -7.67 -9.49
CA THR A 206 12.90 -8.32 -8.82
C THR A 206 13.22 -8.55 -7.34
N TRP A 207 12.21 -8.91 -6.57
CA TRP A 207 12.41 -9.29 -5.18
C TRP A 207 13.26 -10.57 -5.05
N GLU A 208 13.00 -11.56 -5.89
CA GLU A 208 13.70 -12.83 -5.90
C GLU A 208 15.18 -12.67 -6.23
N GLU A 209 15.51 -11.87 -7.25
CA GLU A 209 16.90 -11.52 -7.60
C GLU A 209 17.61 -10.81 -6.44
N ARG A 210 16.93 -9.87 -5.77
CA ARG A 210 17.50 -9.20 -4.59
C ARG A 210 17.80 -10.19 -3.47
N TRP A 211 16.89 -11.13 -3.22
CA TRP A 211 17.09 -12.19 -2.22
C TRP A 211 18.21 -13.15 -2.58
N ALA A 212 18.27 -13.58 -3.83
CA ALA A 212 19.33 -14.44 -4.34
C ALA A 212 20.70 -13.75 -4.21
N ASP A 213 20.79 -12.45 -4.54
CA ASP A 213 22.00 -11.65 -4.36
C ASP A 213 22.42 -11.56 -2.88
N VAL A 214 21.46 -11.30 -1.98
CA VAL A 214 21.73 -11.23 -0.54
C VAL A 214 22.23 -12.58 -0.04
N ALA A 215 21.56 -13.68 -0.40
CA ALA A 215 21.96 -15.03 -0.04
C ALA A 215 23.36 -15.36 -0.60
N GLY A 216 23.60 -15.09 -1.89
CA GLY A 216 24.89 -15.33 -2.55
C GLY A 216 26.04 -14.55 -1.91
N SER A 217 25.81 -13.27 -1.55
CA SER A 217 26.83 -12.45 -0.88
C SER A 217 27.22 -12.99 0.51
N LEU A 218 26.35 -13.79 1.12
CA LEU A 218 26.54 -14.38 2.45
C LEU A 218 27.04 -15.83 2.40
N VAL A 219 27.08 -16.47 1.23
CA VAL A 219 27.67 -17.80 1.01
C VAL A 219 29.14 -17.70 0.60
N SER A 220 29.51 -16.66 -0.14
CA SER A 220 30.89 -16.51 -0.64
C SER A 220 31.90 -16.49 0.53
N PRO A 221 32.91 -17.36 0.60
CA PRO A 221 33.90 -17.40 1.67
C PRO A 221 34.91 -16.25 1.50
N ALA A 222 34.44 -15.01 1.50
CA ALA A 222 35.33 -13.87 1.64
C ALA A 222 35.91 -13.91 3.06
N ALA A 223 37.23 -14.08 3.14
CA ALA A 223 37.96 -13.96 4.40
C ALA A 223 37.54 -12.66 5.10
N PRO A 224 37.30 -12.67 6.42
CA PRO A 224 36.98 -11.45 7.13
C PRO A 224 38.17 -10.49 7.04
N VAL A 225 38.10 -9.53 6.13
CA VAL A 225 38.96 -8.35 6.15
C VAL A 225 38.36 -7.41 7.19
N PHE A 226 38.66 -7.66 8.46
CA PHE A 226 38.56 -6.60 9.44
C PHE A 226 39.73 -5.66 9.18
N PRO A 227 39.52 -4.38 8.81
CA PRO A 227 40.59 -3.42 8.90
C PRO A 227 41.05 -3.40 10.36
N ALA A 228 42.35 -3.58 10.59
CA ALA A 228 42.93 -3.43 11.91
C ALA A 228 42.44 -2.10 12.51
N THR A 229 41.86 -2.16 13.70
CA THR A 229 41.41 -1.01 14.46
C THR A 229 42.52 0.05 14.45
N PRO A 230 42.29 1.27 13.95
CA PRO A 230 43.29 2.32 14.09
C PRO A 230 43.48 2.55 15.59
N ALA A 231 44.71 2.34 16.06
CA ALA A 231 45.11 2.66 17.42
C ALA A 231 44.92 4.17 17.62
N PHE A 232 43.89 4.56 18.36
CA PHE A 232 43.77 5.93 18.86
C PHE A 232 44.88 6.15 19.89
N PRO A 233 45.76 7.16 19.72
CA PRO A 233 46.73 7.50 20.74
C PRO A 233 45.99 8.09 21.95
N GLY A 234 46.35 7.59 23.13
CA GLY A 234 45.66 7.83 24.38
C GLY A 234 45.50 9.32 24.75
N SER A 235 44.32 9.64 25.27
CA SER A 235 44.10 10.83 26.08
C SER A 235 43.48 10.39 27.39
N SER A 236 44.31 10.26 28.41
CA SER A 236 43.89 10.16 29.81
C SER A 236 43.38 11.53 30.26
N ALA A 237 42.07 11.67 30.42
CA ALA A 237 41.49 12.78 31.18
C ALA A 237 40.27 12.26 31.94
N SER A 238 40.39 12.27 33.27
CA SER A 238 39.35 11.92 34.23
C SER A 238 38.30 13.04 34.28
N PRO A 239 36.98 12.79 34.21
CA PRO A 239 36.00 13.85 34.40
C PRO A 239 35.59 13.98 35.86
N ALA A 240 35.79 15.19 36.39
CA ALA A 240 35.22 15.68 37.63
C ALA A 240 33.69 15.83 37.53
N ALA A 241 33.00 15.56 38.63
CA ALA A 241 31.55 15.64 38.76
C ALA A 241 31.03 17.10 38.65
N PRO A 242 29.89 17.34 37.96
CA PRO A 242 29.23 18.64 37.98
C PRO A 242 28.30 18.78 39.20
N GLY A 243 28.45 19.90 39.92
CA GLY A 243 27.54 20.34 40.98
C GLY A 243 26.19 20.86 40.45
N PRO A 244 25.17 20.97 41.31
CA PRO A 244 23.80 21.32 40.91
C PRO A 244 23.64 22.81 40.58
N PRO A 245 22.81 23.18 39.59
CA PRO A 245 22.54 24.58 39.26
C PRO A 245 21.52 25.20 40.23
N GLY A 246 21.80 26.46 40.58
CA GLY A 246 20.98 27.31 41.43
C GLY A 246 19.71 27.83 40.75
N SER A 247 18.72 28.08 41.60
CA SER A 247 17.42 28.69 41.33
C SER A 247 17.57 30.17 40.93
N SER A 248 16.88 30.58 39.86
CA SER A 248 16.67 32.00 39.54
C SER A 248 15.24 32.26 39.05
N ALA A 249 14.54 33.02 39.90
CA ALA A 249 13.49 34.01 39.68
C ALA A 249 12.71 34.08 38.34
N SER A 250 11.38 34.06 38.54
CA SER A 250 10.29 34.45 37.65
C SER A 250 10.31 35.93 37.24
N PRO A 251 9.76 36.29 36.07
CA PRO A 251 8.99 37.53 35.99
C PRO A 251 7.65 37.42 35.25
N ALA A 252 6.65 38.02 35.91
CA ALA A 252 5.58 38.91 35.43
C ALA A 252 4.93 38.71 34.04
N ALA A 253 3.60 38.58 34.08
CA ALA A 253 2.66 38.68 32.98
C ALA A 253 2.40 40.14 32.53
N PRO A 254 1.97 40.32 31.27
CA PRO A 254 0.89 41.25 30.92
C PRO A 254 -0.24 40.46 30.18
N GLY A 255 -1.53 40.70 30.42
CA GLY A 255 -2.25 41.96 30.28
C GLY A 255 -3.11 41.89 29.00
N SER A 256 -4.33 41.35 29.12
CA SER A 256 -5.32 41.31 28.03
C SER A 256 -6.12 42.62 27.95
N PRO A 257 -6.55 43.05 26.75
CA PRO A 257 -7.75 43.86 26.60
C PRO A 257 -8.86 43.10 25.86
N GLU A 258 -10.05 43.10 26.47
CA GLU A 258 -11.33 42.81 25.81
C GLU A 258 -11.80 44.05 25.04
N ALA A 259 -12.28 43.86 23.80
CA ALA A 259 -13.34 44.70 23.22
C ALA A 259 -14.00 44.02 22.00
N ALA A 260 -15.30 43.74 22.17
CA ALA A 260 -16.43 43.98 21.25
C ALA A 260 -16.46 43.40 19.81
N GLY A 261 -17.62 42.84 19.45
CA GLY A 261 -18.12 42.91 18.06
C GLY A 261 -19.00 41.75 17.62
N ALA A 262 -20.31 41.89 17.79
CA ALA A 262 -21.32 40.98 17.26
C ALA A 262 -21.52 41.13 15.74
N CYS A 263 -21.88 40.03 15.06
CA CYS A 263 -22.93 39.99 14.04
C CYS A 263 -23.27 38.54 13.69
N ARG A 264 -24.48 38.12 14.07
CA ARG A 264 -25.24 37.03 13.44
C ARG A 264 -26.08 37.63 12.31
N ASP A 265 -26.39 36.77 11.33
CA ASP A 265 -27.57 36.73 10.45
C ASP A 265 -27.10 36.36 9.02
N ALA A 266 -27.79 35.59 8.19
CA ALA A 266 -28.95 34.71 8.29
C ALA A 266 -29.09 34.10 6.88
N TRP A 267 -29.18 32.78 6.69
CA TRP A 267 -29.68 32.19 5.43
C TRP A 267 -30.49 30.92 5.76
N GLY A 268 -31.81 31.02 5.56
CA GLY A 268 -32.76 29.91 5.71
C GLY A 268 -32.90 29.08 4.42
N PRO A 269 -33.47 27.87 4.50
CA PRO A 269 -33.62 26.99 3.35
C PRO A 269 -34.99 27.17 2.67
N GLY A 270 -34.99 27.16 1.34
CA GLY A 270 -36.20 27.11 0.52
C GLY A 270 -36.24 25.82 -0.30
N GLU A 271 -37.10 24.89 0.13
CA GLU A 271 -37.47 23.67 -0.60
C GLU A 271 -38.35 24.01 -1.82
N ARG A 272 -38.14 23.30 -2.93
CA ARG A 272 -39.20 22.98 -3.91
C ARG A 272 -38.90 21.65 -4.59
N HIS A 273 -39.81 20.68 -4.41
CA HIS A 273 -39.90 19.42 -5.15
C HIS A 273 -40.52 19.65 -6.54
N ALA A 274 -39.94 19.04 -7.57
CA ALA A 274 -40.59 18.80 -8.85
C ALA A 274 -40.24 17.38 -9.32
N GLU A 275 -41.26 16.67 -9.79
CA GLU A 275 -41.26 15.25 -10.18
C GLU A 275 -40.41 15.00 -11.44
N THR A 276 -39.64 13.90 -11.43
CA THR A 276 -38.74 13.50 -12.52
C THR A 276 -39.45 12.54 -13.49
N PRO A 277 -39.47 12.80 -14.81
CA PRO A 277 -39.95 11.83 -15.79
C PRO A 277 -38.92 10.72 -16.05
N GLY A 278 -39.40 9.51 -16.32
CA GLY A 278 -38.62 8.26 -16.38
C GLY A 278 -37.48 8.26 -17.41
N VAL A 279 -36.34 7.71 -16.98
CA VAL A 279 -35.09 7.60 -17.74
C VAL A 279 -35.18 6.48 -18.80
N PRO A 280 -34.88 6.73 -20.09
CA PRO A 280 -34.75 5.67 -21.09
C PRO A 280 -33.44 4.88 -20.90
N GLY A 281 -33.51 3.55 -21.07
CA GLY A 281 -32.45 2.59 -20.75
C GLY A 281 -31.10 2.81 -21.46
N ASN A 282 -30.02 2.43 -20.77
CA ASN A 282 -28.62 2.64 -21.16
C ASN A 282 -28.23 1.95 -22.47
N ALA A 283 -27.66 2.72 -23.39
CA ALA A 283 -26.99 2.25 -24.59
C ALA A 283 -25.57 1.72 -24.28
N GLY A 284 -25.16 0.67 -24.99
CA GLY A 284 -23.92 -0.07 -24.77
C GLY A 284 -22.62 0.73 -24.92
N ALA A 285 -21.52 0.09 -24.47
CA ALA A 285 -20.17 0.63 -24.44
C ALA A 285 -19.73 1.20 -25.80
N GLY A 286 -19.50 2.52 -25.82
CA GLY A 286 -18.84 3.21 -26.93
C GLY A 286 -19.63 4.31 -27.63
N ALA A 287 -20.85 4.64 -27.21
CA ALA A 287 -21.49 5.86 -27.71
C ALA A 287 -20.71 7.08 -27.19
N ASP A 288 -20.22 7.92 -28.10
CA ASP A 288 -19.59 9.20 -27.77
C ASP A 288 -20.54 10.00 -26.87
N LEU A 289 -20.01 10.65 -25.83
CA LEU A 289 -20.81 11.52 -24.94
C LEU A 289 -21.62 12.52 -25.77
N ALA A 290 -21.08 12.98 -26.90
CA ALA A 290 -21.81 13.84 -27.82
C ALA A 290 -23.03 13.16 -28.46
N GLU A 291 -22.93 11.89 -28.81
CA GLU A 291 -24.04 11.11 -29.37
C GLU A 291 -25.12 10.80 -28.32
N VAL A 292 -24.70 10.52 -27.07
CA VAL A 292 -25.62 10.35 -25.94
C VAL A 292 -26.31 11.66 -25.61
N LEU A 293 -25.55 12.76 -25.51
CA LEU A 293 -26.09 14.09 -25.25
C LEU A 293 -27.02 14.54 -26.38
N ALA A 294 -26.66 14.28 -27.63
CA ALA A 294 -27.51 14.55 -28.79
C ALA A 294 -28.82 13.77 -28.70
N ARG A 295 -28.78 12.47 -28.38
CA ARG A 295 -30.00 11.67 -28.18
C ARG A 295 -30.85 12.16 -27.01
N CYS A 296 -30.24 12.53 -25.89
CA CYS A 296 -30.97 13.10 -24.75
C CYS A 296 -31.62 14.43 -25.11
N LEU A 297 -30.89 15.34 -25.76
CA LEU A 297 -31.40 16.63 -26.22
C LEU A 297 -32.52 16.44 -27.25
N ASP A 298 -32.38 15.50 -28.18
CA ASP A 298 -33.42 15.15 -29.15
C ASP A 298 -34.67 14.62 -28.45
N SER A 299 -34.52 13.76 -27.45
CA SER A 299 -35.64 13.18 -26.68
C SER A 299 -36.46 14.20 -25.89
N VAL A 300 -35.89 15.37 -25.58
CA VAL A 300 -36.61 16.49 -24.92
C VAL A 300 -37.05 17.58 -25.91
N GLY A 301 -37.03 17.30 -27.22
CA GLY A 301 -37.49 18.22 -28.27
C GLY A 301 -36.47 19.30 -28.66
N LEU A 302 -35.19 19.13 -28.29
CA LEU A 302 -34.09 20.05 -28.60
C LEU A 302 -33.23 19.56 -29.78
N ALA A 303 -33.87 18.98 -30.81
CA ALA A 303 -33.21 18.47 -32.01
C ALA A 303 -32.20 19.44 -32.68
N PRO A 304 -32.47 20.76 -32.78
CA PRO A 304 -31.50 21.71 -33.35
C PRO A 304 -30.24 21.86 -32.50
N VAL A 305 -30.37 21.74 -31.17
CA VAL A 305 -29.24 21.79 -30.22
C VAL A 305 -28.48 20.48 -30.27
N ALA A 306 -29.17 19.35 -30.38
CA ALA A 306 -28.57 18.03 -30.59
C ALA A 306 -27.73 17.97 -31.87
N ALA A 307 -28.28 18.47 -32.99
CA ALA A 307 -27.59 18.54 -34.27
C ALA A 307 -26.34 19.46 -34.20
N ARG A 308 -26.44 20.60 -33.51
CA ARG A 308 -25.30 21.49 -33.28
C ARG A 308 -24.24 20.86 -32.38
N ALA A 309 -24.64 20.19 -31.31
CA ALA A 309 -23.74 19.46 -30.42
C ALA A 309 -23.01 18.33 -31.16
N GLY A 310 -23.73 17.56 -31.98
CA GLY A 310 -23.16 16.52 -32.84
C GLY A 310 -22.19 17.08 -33.90
N ALA A 311 -22.52 18.21 -34.53
CA ALA A 311 -21.63 18.87 -35.49
C ALA A 311 -20.36 19.44 -34.81
N VAL A 312 -20.49 19.99 -33.60
CA VAL A 312 -19.34 20.46 -32.80
C VAL A 312 -18.46 19.28 -32.38
N ALA A 313 -19.05 18.16 -31.96
CA ALA A 313 -18.29 16.97 -31.58
C ALA A 313 -17.60 16.29 -32.77
N ALA A 314 -18.29 16.17 -33.91
CA ALA A 314 -17.71 15.63 -35.14
C ALA A 314 -16.56 16.51 -35.68
N GLY A 315 -16.57 17.82 -35.38
CA GLY A 315 -15.49 18.76 -35.70
C GLY A 315 -14.35 18.80 -34.67
N TYR A 316 -14.57 18.27 -33.46
CA TYR A 316 -13.59 18.19 -32.38
C TYR A 316 -13.40 16.74 -31.94
N PRO A 317 -12.69 15.89 -32.73
CA PRO A 317 -12.10 14.68 -32.14
C PRO A 317 -11.34 15.15 -30.89
N ASP A 318 -11.48 14.47 -29.76
CA ASP A 318 -10.80 14.84 -28.52
C ASP A 318 -9.28 14.85 -28.74
N ARG A 319 -8.74 15.98 -29.23
CA ARG A 319 -7.32 16.20 -29.58
C ARG A 319 -6.46 16.34 -28.33
N ARG A 320 -7.03 16.10 -27.15
CA ARG A 320 -6.30 16.19 -25.90
C ARG A 320 -5.36 15.01 -25.84
N HIS A 321 -4.09 15.33 -25.66
CA HIS A 321 -3.06 14.35 -25.39
C HIS A 321 -3.50 13.52 -24.18
N ARG A 322 -3.66 12.20 -24.34
CA ARG A 322 -4.09 11.33 -23.24
C ARG A 322 -3.25 10.07 -23.18
N ALA A 323 -3.06 9.55 -21.98
CA ALA A 323 -2.56 8.19 -21.79
C ALA A 323 -3.55 7.40 -20.95
N GLU A 324 -3.66 6.12 -21.28
CA GLU A 324 -4.51 5.15 -20.60
C GLU A 324 -3.64 4.01 -20.09
N LEU A 325 -3.52 3.87 -18.77
CA LEU A 325 -2.89 2.72 -18.14
C LEU A 325 -3.95 1.69 -17.78
N ARG A 326 -3.98 0.58 -18.53
CA ARG A 326 -4.81 -0.59 -18.24
C ARG A 326 -4.02 -1.59 -17.41
N LEU A 327 -4.49 -1.87 -16.20
CA LEU A 327 -3.91 -2.86 -15.31
C LEU A 327 -4.88 -4.03 -15.17
N ARG A 328 -4.38 -5.26 -15.24
CA ARG A 328 -5.06 -6.40 -14.63
C ARG A 328 -4.42 -6.62 -13.26
N LEU A 329 -5.22 -6.44 -12.22
CA LEU A 329 -4.80 -6.65 -10.84
C LEU A 329 -5.37 -7.96 -10.36
N ALA A 330 -4.51 -8.83 -9.85
CA ALA A 330 -4.97 -9.95 -9.09
C ALA A 330 -5.19 -9.54 -7.63
N VAL A 331 -6.34 -9.94 -7.10
CA VAL A 331 -6.83 -9.49 -5.82
C VAL A 331 -6.43 -10.48 -4.76
N ALA A 332 -5.60 -10.00 -3.84
CA ALA A 332 -5.13 -10.74 -2.71
C ALA A 332 -4.64 -12.13 -3.10
N GLU A 333 -3.66 -12.25 -4.00
CA GLU A 333 -3.12 -13.57 -4.35
C GLU A 333 -2.22 -14.13 -3.25
N ARG A 334 -2.43 -15.41 -2.92
CA ARG A 334 -1.50 -16.26 -2.18
C ARG A 334 -0.92 -17.27 -3.19
N PRO A 335 0.24 -17.03 -3.81
CA PRO A 335 0.87 -18.11 -4.57
C PRO A 335 1.06 -19.29 -3.64
N GLY A 336 0.39 -20.40 -3.96
CA GLY A 336 0.51 -21.64 -3.20
C GLY A 336 1.82 -22.34 -3.56
N PRO A 337 2.34 -23.23 -2.70
CA PRO A 337 3.26 -24.24 -3.17
C PRO A 337 2.56 -25.12 -4.22
N PRO A 338 3.28 -25.66 -5.23
CA PRO A 338 2.70 -26.61 -6.18
C PRO A 338 2.12 -27.80 -5.41
N ASP A 339 0.87 -28.16 -5.69
CA ASP A 339 0.24 -29.36 -5.12
C ASP A 339 1.09 -30.58 -5.53
N ALA A 340 1.64 -31.30 -4.55
CA ALA A 340 2.56 -32.43 -4.76
C ALA A 340 1.91 -33.67 -5.40
N GLY A 341 0.75 -33.53 -6.05
CA GLY A 341 0.03 -34.62 -6.70
C GLY A 341 -0.99 -34.20 -7.76
N ALA A 342 -1.13 -32.91 -8.07
CA ALA A 342 -1.99 -32.47 -9.17
C ALA A 342 -1.17 -32.49 -10.47
N THR A 343 -1.32 -33.54 -11.27
CA THR A 343 -0.83 -33.56 -12.66
C THR A 343 -1.77 -32.72 -13.54
N ASP A 344 -1.88 -31.43 -13.25
CA ASP A 344 -2.49 -30.46 -14.17
C ASP A 344 -1.39 -29.84 -15.01
N SER A 345 -1.50 -30.00 -16.33
CA SER A 345 -0.58 -29.49 -17.33
C SER A 345 -0.58 -27.96 -17.48
N ASP A 346 -1.38 -27.24 -16.68
CA ASP A 346 -1.44 -25.78 -16.64
C ASP A 346 -0.89 -25.26 -15.30
N GLY A 347 0.44 -25.14 -15.23
CA GLY A 347 1.23 -24.86 -14.03
C GLY A 347 1.08 -23.46 -13.40
N THR A 348 -0.13 -23.03 -13.06
CA THR A 348 -0.39 -21.76 -12.34
C THR A 348 -1.46 -21.87 -11.26
N GLY A 349 -1.47 -22.96 -10.50
CA GLY A 349 -2.38 -23.15 -9.36
C GLY A 349 -2.12 -22.16 -8.22
N LEU A 350 -2.63 -20.94 -8.34
CA LEU A 350 -2.61 -19.90 -7.32
C LEU A 350 -3.78 -20.10 -6.35
N ARG A 351 -3.56 -19.96 -5.03
CA ARG A 351 -4.65 -19.92 -4.05
C ARG A 351 -4.92 -18.48 -3.59
N PRO A 352 -6.13 -18.17 -3.12
CA PRO A 352 -6.46 -16.80 -2.75
C PRO A 352 -5.97 -16.44 -1.33
N GLY A 353 -5.35 -15.27 -1.21
CA GLY A 353 -5.20 -14.47 0.00
C GLY A 353 -6.35 -13.45 0.14
N LEU A 354 -6.31 -12.63 1.19
CA LEU A 354 -7.46 -11.88 1.72
C LEU A 354 -7.51 -10.40 1.28
N LEU A 355 -8.53 -9.93 0.55
CA LEU A 355 -8.82 -8.50 0.35
C LEU A 355 -9.87 -8.05 1.37
N MET A 356 -9.57 -6.99 2.12
CA MET A 356 -10.62 -6.31 2.88
C MET A 356 -11.35 -5.33 1.98
N ILE A 357 -12.67 -5.47 1.91
CA ILE A 357 -13.56 -4.43 1.38
C ILE A 357 -14.33 -3.90 2.59
N GLY A 358 -13.76 -2.92 3.31
CA GLY A 358 -14.43 -2.31 4.44
C GLY A 358 -13.56 -1.34 5.25
N ASP A 359 -14.21 -0.34 5.85
CA ASP A 359 -13.66 0.55 6.86
C ASP A 359 -14.12 0.19 8.28
N VAL A 360 -13.40 0.73 9.27
CA VAL A 360 -13.66 0.57 10.70
C VAL A 360 -15.00 1.23 11.04
N PRO A 361 -15.95 0.56 11.71
CA PRO A 361 -17.22 1.19 12.04
C PRO A 361 -16.98 2.31 13.07
N ALA A 362 -17.52 3.50 12.80
CA ALA A 362 -17.71 4.53 13.80
C ALA A 362 -18.92 4.15 14.67
N ASP A 363 -18.79 4.35 15.98
CA ASP A 363 -19.84 4.02 16.94
C ASP A 363 -21.11 4.83 16.67
N ALA A 364 -22.19 4.08 16.44
CA ALA A 364 -23.59 4.49 16.43
C ALA A 364 -24.11 5.28 15.20
N ARG A 365 -24.96 4.56 14.44
CA ARG A 365 -26.03 5.01 13.52
C ARG A 365 -25.60 5.41 12.10
N LEU A 366 -25.74 4.47 11.17
CA LEU A 366 -26.34 4.59 9.81
C LEU A 366 -26.00 3.34 8.98
N GLY A 367 -26.85 2.32 9.05
CA GLY A 367 -26.59 0.98 8.48
C GLY A 367 -26.97 0.79 7.00
N GLU A 368 -27.32 1.82 6.24
CA GLU A 368 -27.85 1.66 4.87
C GLU A 368 -26.99 2.30 3.77
N VAL A 369 -26.39 3.47 4.01
CA VAL A 369 -25.59 4.18 2.99
C VAL A 369 -24.26 3.46 2.69
N ASP A 370 -23.77 2.66 3.64
CA ASP A 370 -22.39 2.15 3.65
C ASP A 370 -22.22 0.72 3.08
N ARG A 371 -23.31 -0.01 2.84
CA ARG A 371 -23.30 -1.28 2.07
C ARG A 371 -23.22 -1.05 0.55
N ALA A 372 -23.69 0.11 0.07
CA ALA A 372 -23.75 0.45 -1.36
C ALA A 372 -22.36 0.61 -2.02
N HIS A 373 -21.31 0.84 -1.25
CA HIS A 373 -19.93 0.97 -1.77
C HIS A 373 -19.18 -0.36 -1.92
N ARG A 374 -19.75 -1.47 -1.39
CA ARG A 374 -19.08 -2.79 -1.30
C ARG A 374 -19.51 -3.74 -2.39
N HIS A 375 -20.76 -3.58 -2.81
CA HIS A 375 -21.38 -4.34 -3.87
C HIS A 375 -22.17 -3.42 -4.76
N ARG A 376 -22.01 -3.59 -6.07
CA ARG A 376 -22.87 -2.94 -7.04
C ARG A 376 -23.83 -3.98 -7.60
N PRO A 377 -25.13 -3.65 -7.76
CA PRO A 377 -26.01 -4.52 -8.51
C PRO A 377 -25.39 -4.76 -9.88
N ALA A 378 -25.28 -6.03 -10.29
CA ALA A 378 -24.82 -6.38 -11.61
C ALA A 378 -25.67 -5.62 -12.65
N PRO A 379 -25.07 -4.95 -13.64
CA PRO A 379 -25.85 -4.49 -14.78
C PRO A 379 -26.51 -5.73 -15.40
N ALA A 380 -27.85 -5.76 -15.45
CA ALA A 380 -28.58 -6.87 -16.06
C ALA A 380 -28.05 -7.09 -17.47
N ASP A 381 -27.50 -8.28 -17.74
CA ASP A 381 -26.95 -8.63 -19.04
C ASP A 381 -28.11 -8.78 -20.04
N PRO A 382 -28.30 -7.85 -20.98
CA PRO A 382 -29.49 -7.85 -21.84
C PRO A 382 -29.39 -8.90 -22.97
N GLY A 383 -28.35 -9.75 -22.99
CA GLY A 383 -28.12 -10.74 -24.03
C GLY A 383 -28.59 -12.17 -23.74
N ALA A 384 -28.91 -12.53 -22.49
CA ALA A 384 -29.23 -13.91 -22.12
C ALA A 384 -30.73 -14.23 -22.31
N SER A 385 -31.19 -14.34 -23.55
CA SER A 385 -32.50 -14.93 -23.86
C SER A 385 -32.34 -16.41 -24.19
N HIS A 386 -33.02 -17.25 -23.41
CA HIS A 386 -33.05 -18.70 -23.51
C HIS A 386 -33.57 -19.18 -24.89
N ALA A 387 -32.70 -19.82 -25.66
CA ALA A 387 -33.11 -20.74 -26.73
C ALA A 387 -33.23 -22.16 -26.13
N SER A 388 -34.38 -22.46 -25.54
CA SER A 388 -34.76 -23.83 -25.15
C SER A 388 -35.52 -24.49 -26.31
N GLY A 389 -34.78 -25.16 -27.20
CA GLY A 389 -35.33 -26.04 -28.24
C GLY A 389 -35.66 -27.43 -27.67
N ALA A 390 -36.92 -27.82 -27.79
CA ALA A 390 -37.47 -29.09 -27.32
C ALA A 390 -36.99 -30.31 -28.14
N SER A 391 -36.74 -31.43 -27.45
CA SER A 391 -36.61 -32.76 -28.04
C SER A 391 -37.55 -33.74 -27.31
N HIS A 392 -38.48 -34.30 -28.08
CA HIS A 392 -39.45 -35.33 -27.68
C HIS A 392 -38.81 -36.68 -27.32
N ALA A 393 -39.36 -37.35 -26.29
CA ALA A 393 -39.37 -38.81 -26.16
C ALA A 393 -40.65 -39.26 -25.42
N PRO A 394 -41.28 -40.41 -25.76
CA PRO A 394 -42.59 -40.76 -25.25
C PRO A 394 -42.61 -41.85 -24.15
N HIS A 395 -43.74 -41.85 -23.44
CA HIS A 395 -44.43 -42.92 -22.71
C HIS A 395 -44.19 -43.16 -21.20
N ALA A 396 -45.32 -42.95 -20.48
CA ALA A 396 -45.74 -43.22 -19.10
C ALA A 396 -45.88 -44.75 -18.80
N PRO A 397 -46.37 -45.27 -17.62
CA PRO A 397 -47.34 -44.66 -16.70
C PRO A 397 -47.26 -44.96 -15.17
N HIS A 398 -47.91 -44.07 -14.39
CA HIS A 398 -48.89 -44.33 -13.31
C HIS A 398 -48.75 -43.47 -12.03
N ALA A 399 -49.92 -42.94 -11.65
CA ALA A 399 -50.33 -42.02 -10.58
C ALA A 399 -50.35 -42.71 -9.17
N PRO A 400 -50.83 -42.11 -8.03
CA PRO A 400 -51.68 -40.92 -7.96
C PRO A 400 -51.63 -39.96 -6.73
N HIS A 401 -52.28 -38.80 -6.97
CA HIS A 401 -53.14 -37.98 -6.11
C HIS A 401 -52.65 -36.94 -5.06
N ALA A 402 -53.33 -35.78 -5.18
CA ALA A 402 -53.65 -34.72 -4.24
C ALA A 402 -52.68 -33.52 -4.22
N SER A 403 -53.08 -32.25 -4.24
CA SER A 403 -54.38 -31.59 -4.12
C SER A 403 -54.30 -30.21 -4.81
N ARG A 404 -55.39 -29.78 -5.46
CA ARG A 404 -55.58 -28.43 -5.98
C ARG A 404 -56.02 -27.51 -4.84
N ALA A 405 -55.32 -26.40 -4.66
CA ALA A 405 -55.90 -25.20 -4.06
C ALA A 405 -55.51 -24.00 -4.92
N SER A 406 -56.50 -23.47 -5.62
CA SER A 406 -56.47 -22.17 -6.28
C SER A 406 -56.57 -21.08 -5.23
N GLY A 407 -55.61 -20.16 -5.22
CA GLY A 407 -55.67 -18.93 -4.45
C GLY A 407 -54.92 -17.84 -5.20
N ALA A 408 -55.65 -17.07 -5.99
CA ALA A 408 -55.16 -15.86 -6.62
C ALA A 408 -54.85 -14.82 -5.54
N SER A 409 -53.59 -14.40 -5.46
CA SER A 409 -53.14 -13.17 -4.83
C SER A 409 -52.03 -12.62 -5.72
N GLY A 410 -52.27 -11.46 -6.33
CA GLY A 410 -51.27 -10.77 -7.14
C GLY A 410 -50.09 -10.36 -6.26
N ALA A 411 -48.98 -11.05 -6.41
CA ALA A 411 -47.72 -10.68 -5.77
C ALA A 411 -47.12 -9.48 -6.53
N PRO A 412 -46.56 -8.48 -5.80
CA PRO A 412 -45.81 -7.40 -6.43
C PRO A 412 -44.63 -8.01 -7.18
N GLY A 413 -44.34 -7.46 -8.37
CA GLY A 413 -43.38 -8.02 -9.33
C GLY A 413 -42.09 -8.48 -8.66
N ASP A 414 -41.72 -9.73 -8.98
CA ASP A 414 -40.50 -10.41 -8.58
C ASP A 414 -39.32 -9.63 -9.19
N GLY A 415 -38.93 -8.54 -8.52
CA GLY A 415 -37.76 -7.78 -8.87
C GLY A 415 -36.58 -8.68 -8.57
N THR A 416 -36.04 -9.32 -9.61
CA THR A 416 -34.80 -10.10 -9.55
C THR A 416 -33.75 -9.25 -8.84
N GLU A 417 -33.53 -9.57 -7.56
CA GLU A 417 -32.56 -8.91 -6.71
C GLU A 417 -31.20 -9.16 -7.36
N ALA A 418 -30.66 -8.12 -7.99
CA ALA A 418 -29.44 -8.26 -8.78
C ALA A 418 -28.30 -8.69 -7.86
N ASP A 419 -27.69 -9.84 -8.16
CA ASP A 419 -26.65 -10.41 -7.32
C ASP A 419 -25.53 -9.38 -7.08
N PRO A 420 -25.17 -9.12 -5.81
CA PRO A 420 -24.17 -8.13 -5.46
C PRO A 420 -22.77 -8.55 -5.96
N VAL A 421 -22.18 -7.78 -6.87
CA VAL A 421 -20.85 -8.08 -7.42
C VAL A 421 -19.75 -7.40 -6.58
N PRO A 422 -18.70 -8.12 -6.15
CA PRO A 422 -17.58 -7.53 -5.40
C PRO A 422 -16.82 -6.50 -6.24
N VAL A 423 -16.48 -5.37 -5.64
CA VAL A 423 -15.74 -4.28 -6.30
C VAL A 423 -14.49 -3.87 -5.53
N LEU A 424 -13.47 -3.38 -6.22
CA LEU A 424 -12.40 -2.60 -5.60
C LEU A 424 -12.94 -1.18 -5.40
N GLY A 425 -13.16 -0.78 -4.15
CA GLY A 425 -13.61 0.58 -3.83
C GLY A 425 -12.74 1.62 -4.55
N ASP A 426 -13.35 2.44 -5.39
CA ASP A 426 -12.67 3.37 -6.29
C ASP A 426 -11.81 4.38 -5.54
N THR A 427 -12.34 4.93 -4.46
CA THR A 427 -11.67 5.89 -3.59
C THR A 427 -10.48 5.24 -2.89
N ALA A 428 -10.65 4.03 -2.37
CA ALA A 428 -9.58 3.28 -1.71
C ALA A 428 -8.48 2.88 -2.70
N LEU A 429 -8.84 2.44 -3.90
CA LEU A 429 -7.89 2.10 -4.96
C LEU A 429 -7.15 3.33 -5.47
N PHE A 430 -7.85 4.43 -5.72
CA PHE A 430 -7.24 5.68 -6.15
C PHE A 430 -6.29 6.22 -5.07
N ALA A 431 -6.70 6.21 -3.80
CA ALA A 431 -5.85 6.59 -2.68
C ALA A 431 -4.61 5.70 -2.54
N LEU A 432 -4.75 4.38 -2.74
CA LEU A 432 -3.63 3.44 -2.76
C LEU A 432 -2.63 3.80 -3.86
N VAL A 433 -3.10 3.97 -5.09
CA VAL A 433 -2.27 4.31 -6.25
C VAL A 433 -1.61 5.69 -6.06
N LYS A 434 -2.34 6.70 -5.58
CA LYS A 434 -1.83 8.03 -5.20
C LYS A 434 -0.73 7.92 -4.14
N ARG A 435 -0.93 7.09 -3.10
CA ARG A 435 0.04 6.87 -2.02
C ARG A 435 1.32 6.20 -2.53
N ILE A 436 1.20 5.16 -3.35
CA ILE A 436 2.34 4.47 -3.98
C ILE A 436 3.11 5.45 -4.87
N GLY A 437 2.42 6.15 -5.78
CA GLY A 437 3.01 7.14 -6.67
C GLY A 437 3.75 8.24 -5.90
N GLY A 438 3.10 8.81 -4.87
CA GLY A 438 3.70 9.86 -4.04
C GLY A 438 4.92 9.39 -3.23
N ARG A 439 4.92 8.14 -2.75
CA ARG A 439 6.09 7.53 -2.10
C ARG A 439 7.23 7.36 -3.11
N LEU A 440 6.97 6.74 -4.26
CA LEU A 440 7.99 6.51 -5.29
C LEU A 440 8.65 7.81 -5.77
N VAL A 441 7.86 8.87 -5.93
CA VAL A 441 8.34 10.19 -6.36
C VAL A 441 9.18 10.86 -5.28
N ARG A 442 8.75 10.79 -4.02
CA ARG A 442 9.52 11.29 -2.88
C ARG A 442 10.85 10.56 -2.78
N ASP A 443 10.82 9.24 -2.74
CA ASP A 443 12.01 8.40 -2.62
C ASP A 443 12.98 8.70 -3.77
N ALA A 444 12.48 8.81 -5.00
CA ALA A 444 13.30 9.18 -6.15
C ALA A 444 13.87 10.61 -6.04
N ALA A 445 13.09 11.59 -5.60
CA ALA A 445 13.57 12.96 -5.45
C ALA A 445 14.61 13.09 -4.33
N GLU A 446 14.34 12.53 -3.14
CA GLU A 446 15.29 12.49 -2.02
C GLU A 446 16.58 11.80 -2.44
N HIS A 447 16.47 10.68 -3.14
CA HIS A 447 17.61 9.95 -3.65
C HIS A 447 18.45 10.75 -4.65
N LEU A 448 17.81 11.58 -5.48
CA LEU A 448 18.49 12.42 -6.46
C LEU A 448 19.01 13.74 -5.86
N GLY A 449 18.76 14.02 -4.58
CA GLY A 449 19.05 15.33 -3.97
C GLY A 449 18.16 16.45 -4.51
N GLY A 450 16.93 16.11 -4.92
CA GLY A 450 15.93 17.05 -5.42
C GLY A 450 15.27 17.86 -4.30
N ASP A 451 14.84 19.08 -4.64
CA ASP A 451 14.11 19.95 -3.70
C ASP A 451 12.76 19.34 -3.27
N PRO A 452 12.51 19.17 -1.96
CA PRO A 452 11.23 18.69 -1.45
C PRO A 452 10.00 19.47 -1.92
N ALA A 453 10.11 20.79 -2.07
CA ALA A 453 8.98 21.61 -2.53
C ALA A 453 8.63 21.29 -3.99
N ARG A 454 9.64 21.08 -4.83
CA ARG A 454 9.49 20.75 -6.25
C ARG A 454 8.75 19.44 -6.47
N TRP A 455 9.16 18.35 -5.82
CA TRP A 455 8.50 17.06 -6.06
C TRP A 455 7.08 17.04 -5.48
N ARG A 456 6.83 17.72 -4.35
CA ARG A 456 5.48 17.87 -3.79
C ARG A 456 4.56 18.61 -4.75
N ALA A 457 5.02 19.74 -5.31
CA ALA A 457 4.26 20.49 -6.31
C ALA A 457 3.99 19.66 -7.58
N TRP A 458 4.98 18.89 -8.05
CA TRP A 458 4.80 17.98 -9.19
C TRP A 458 3.82 16.84 -8.88
N ASN A 459 3.88 16.27 -7.67
CA ASN A 459 2.97 15.24 -7.22
C ASN A 459 1.53 15.78 -7.11
N ALA A 460 1.36 16.96 -6.50
CA ALA A 460 0.09 17.67 -6.43
C ALA A 460 -0.49 18.00 -7.82
N TYR A 461 0.37 18.36 -8.78
CA TYR A 461 -0.06 18.63 -10.15
C TYR A 461 -0.73 17.41 -10.81
N TRP A 462 -0.21 16.20 -10.57
CA TRP A 462 -0.73 14.97 -11.17
C TRP A 462 -1.88 14.35 -10.39
N TRP A 463 -1.76 14.26 -9.06
CA TRP A 463 -2.72 13.58 -8.18
C TRP A 463 -3.76 14.51 -7.56
N GLY A 464 -3.63 15.82 -7.78
CA GLY A 464 -4.36 16.86 -7.06
C GLY A 464 -3.75 17.18 -5.70
N SER A 465 -4.04 18.38 -5.20
CA SER A 465 -3.76 18.81 -3.83
C SER A 465 -5.06 18.92 -3.05
N ASP A 466 -5.04 18.41 -1.83
CA ASP A 466 -6.15 18.60 -0.90
C ASP A 466 -6.06 20.04 -0.36
N ALA A 467 -7.20 20.71 -0.14
CA ALA A 467 -7.24 22.11 0.28
C ALA A 467 -6.60 22.34 1.66
N GLU A 468 -6.42 21.28 2.44
CA GLU A 468 -6.04 21.33 3.86
C GLU A 468 -4.54 21.37 4.13
N ASP A 469 -3.69 21.10 3.13
CA ASP A 469 -2.22 21.14 3.31
C ASP A 469 -1.71 22.55 3.68
N GLY A 470 -2.53 23.60 3.51
CA GLY A 470 -2.24 24.97 3.95
C GLY A 470 -2.81 25.38 5.32
N ALA A 471 -3.68 24.57 5.94
CA ALA A 471 -4.45 24.99 7.13
C ALA A 471 -3.89 24.48 8.47
N SER A 472 -2.93 23.55 8.45
CA SER A 472 -2.46 22.85 9.65
C SER A 472 -1.39 23.59 10.47
N GLY A 473 -0.93 24.76 10.03
CA GLY A 473 -0.21 25.72 10.86
C GLY A 473 -1.17 26.83 11.28
N GLY A 474 -1.70 26.80 12.51
CA GLY A 474 -2.76 27.70 13.02
C GLY A 474 -2.44 29.21 13.09
N ALA A 475 -1.51 29.70 12.27
CA ALA A 475 -1.37 31.11 11.95
C ALA A 475 -2.23 31.40 10.71
N GLU A 476 -3.26 32.21 10.88
CA GLU A 476 -4.07 32.74 9.78
C GLU A 476 -3.12 33.35 8.72
N PRO A 477 -3.00 32.76 7.52
CA PRO A 477 -2.08 33.26 6.52
C PRO A 477 -2.56 34.66 6.09
N PRO A 478 -1.64 35.62 5.88
CA PRO A 478 -2.04 36.96 5.47
C PRO A 478 -2.87 36.89 4.18
N PRO A 479 -3.94 37.69 4.05
CA PRO A 479 -4.93 37.59 2.96
C PRO A 479 -4.37 37.85 1.55
N SER A 480 -3.07 38.16 1.43
CA SER A 480 -2.37 38.46 0.17
C SER A 480 -1.42 37.37 -0.32
N SER A 481 -1.11 36.34 0.48
CA SER A 481 -0.35 35.18 0.01
C SER A 481 -1.31 34.15 -0.57
N GLY A 482 -1.58 34.25 -1.88
CA GLY A 482 -2.41 33.32 -2.64
C GLY A 482 -1.90 31.89 -2.52
N GLY A 483 -2.34 31.19 -1.48
CA GLY A 483 -2.01 29.79 -1.22
C GLY A 483 -2.37 28.91 -2.42
N PRO A 484 -1.74 27.73 -2.52
CA PRO A 484 -2.03 26.80 -3.61
C PRO A 484 -3.52 26.48 -3.62
N ARG A 485 -4.22 26.94 -4.66
CA ARG A 485 -5.63 26.61 -4.86
C ARG A 485 -5.75 25.08 -5.00
N PRO A 486 -6.80 24.46 -4.44
CA PRO A 486 -7.05 23.04 -4.64
C PRO A 486 -7.03 22.73 -6.13
N GLN A 487 -6.13 21.84 -6.53
CA GLN A 487 -5.94 21.47 -7.92
C GLN A 487 -6.60 20.11 -8.17
N PRO A 488 -7.45 19.96 -9.19
CA PRO A 488 -8.04 18.67 -9.52
C PRO A 488 -6.98 17.70 -10.05
N SER A 489 -7.14 16.42 -9.74
CA SER A 489 -6.26 15.37 -10.26
C SER A 489 -6.33 15.26 -11.79
N ARG A 490 -5.15 15.15 -12.41
CA ARG A 490 -4.96 14.85 -13.83
C ARG A 490 -4.94 13.35 -14.12
N ILE A 491 -4.66 12.54 -13.10
CA ILE A 491 -4.81 11.09 -13.14
C ILE A 491 -6.19 10.74 -12.58
N ARG A 492 -6.97 9.93 -13.30
CA ARG A 492 -8.34 9.57 -12.92
C ARG A 492 -8.54 8.07 -13.05
N LEU A 493 -9.23 7.48 -12.08
CA LEU A 493 -9.75 6.12 -12.21
C LEU A 493 -11.02 6.19 -13.06
N ARG A 494 -11.05 5.48 -14.20
CA ARG A 494 -12.15 5.59 -15.18
C ARG A 494 -13.48 5.07 -14.64
N ALA A 495 -13.42 3.94 -13.93
CA ALA A 495 -14.59 3.27 -13.38
C ALA A 495 -14.19 2.45 -12.15
N VAL A 496 -15.18 2.13 -11.32
CA VAL A 496 -15.03 1.23 -10.18
C VAL A 496 -14.67 -0.18 -10.71
N PRO A 497 -13.49 -0.72 -10.40
CA PRO A 497 -13.10 -2.03 -10.90
C PRO A 497 -13.92 -3.13 -10.23
N THR A 498 -14.52 -3.99 -11.05
CA THR A 498 -15.25 -5.16 -10.57
C THR A 498 -14.29 -6.33 -10.42
N VAL A 499 -14.43 -7.09 -9.34
CA VAL A 499 -13.62 -8.29 -9.09
C VAL A 499 -14.29 -9.49 -9.73
N ILE A 500 -13.60 -10.12 -10.68
CA ILE A 500 -14.02 -11.31 -11.40
C ILE A 500 -13.35 -12.53 -10.76
N GLY A 501 -14.16 -13.50 -10.32
CA GLY A 501 -13.69 -14.68 -9.61
C GLY A 501 -13.33 -14.40 -8.15
N GLY A 502 -12.59 -15.32 -7.52
CA GLY A 502 -12.33 -15.29 -6.08
C GLY A 502 -13.49 -15.83 -5.25
N ALA A 503 -13.36 -15.80 -3.93
CA ALA A 503 -14.37 -16.29 -3.00
C ALA A 503 -14.53 -15.33 -1.81
N PRO A 504 -15.77 -15.08 -1.34
CA PRO A 504 -15.97 -14.37 -0.09
C PRO A 504 -15.38 -15.18 1.07
N LEU A 505 -14.76 -14.50 2.03
CA LEU A 505 -14.32 -15.08 3.29
C LEU A 505 -14.65 -14.16 4.45
N THR A 506 -15.42 -14.67 5.41
CA THR A 506 -15.62 -13.97 6.67
C THR A 506 -14.49 -14.34 7.64
N THR A 507 -13.73 -13.34 8.10
CA THR A 507 -12.72 -13.51 9.16
C THR A 507 -13.18 -12.84 10.43
N THR A 508 -13.01 -13.50 11.57
CA THR A 508 -13.21 -12.86 12.88
C THR A 508 -11.87 -12.63 13.55
N ARG A 509 -11.59 -11.38 13.91
CA ARG A 509 -10.34 -10.95 14.55
C ARG A 509 -10.58 -10.70 16.01
N LEU A 510 -9.62 -11.08 16.83
CA LEU A 510 -9.62 -10.77 18.24
C LEU A 510 -8.52 -9.76 18.53
N THR A 511 -8.85 -8.65 19.19
CA THR A 511 -7.85 -7.66 19.59
C THR A 511 -7.02 -8.22 20.72
N VAL A 512 -5.71 -8.32 20.51
CA VAL A 512 -4.76 -8.74 21.55
C VAL A 512 -4.15 -7.49 22.16
N ASP A 513 -4.19 -7.40 23.49
CA ASP A 513 -3.47 -6.38 24.23
C ASP A 513 -1.96 -6.57 24.02
N ALA A 514 -1.29 -5.56 23.45
CA ALA A 514 0.12 -5.65 23.13
C ALA A 514 1.03 -5.74 24.37
N LEU A 515 0.56 -5.27 25.54
CA LEU A 515 1.30 -5.30 26.79
C LEU A 515 1.24 -6.67 27.47
N PHE A 516 0.08 -7.34 27.40
CA PHE A 516 -0.16 -8.59 28.12
C PHE A 516 -0.21 -9.84 27.24
N GLY A 517 -0.39 -9.68 25.92
CA GLY A 517 -0.60 -10.80 24.99
C GLY A 517 -1.95 -11.50 25.14
N ASP A 518 -2.82 -10.94 25.99
CA ASP A 518 -4.16 -11.45 26.28
C ASP A 518 -5.20 -10.85 25.33
N ALA A 519 -6.30 -11.58 25.16
CA ALA A 519 -7.46 -11.11 24.43
C ALA A 519 -8.11 -9.94 25.16
N VAL A 520 -8.43 -8.84 24.47
CA VAL A 520 -9.30 -7.80 25.02
C VAL A 520 -10.73 -8.31 24.93
N ASP A 521 -11.34 -8.62 26.07
CA ASP A 521 -12.73 -9.06 26.15
C ASP A 521 -13.66 -8.05 25.46
N GLY A 522 -14.58 -8.57 24.64
CA GLY A 522 -15.57 -7.77 23.91
C GLY A 522 -15.09 -7.12 22.61
N ARG A 523 -13.85 -7.37 22.14
CA ARG A 523 -13.32 -6.81 20.87
C ARG A 523 -13.07 -7.87 19.80
N LEU A 524 -14.12 -8.61 19.47
CA LEU A 524 -14.19 -9.46 18.27
C LEU A 524 -14.67 -8.63 17.09
N TYR A 525 -13.84 -8.50 16.05
CA TYR A 525 -14.18 -7.81 14.81
C TYR A 525 -14.39 -8.85 13.71
N THR A 526 -15.62 -9.05 13.26
CA THR A 526 -15.91 -9.89 12.10
C THR A 526 -15.90 -9.03 10.84
N ASN A 527 -15.07 -9.39 9.87
CA ASN A 527 -14.91 -8.70 8.60
C ASN A 527 -15.19 -9.66 7.45
N ASP A 528 -16.04 -9.25 6.52
CA ASP A 528 -16.20 -9.92 5.24
C ASP A 528 -15.10 -9.47 4.28
N LEU A 529 -14.46 -10.46 3.66
CA LEU A 529 -13.32 -10.30 2.78
C LEU A 529 -13.65 -10.92 1.43
N HIS A 530 -12.99 -10.48 0.38
CA HIS A 530 -13.01 -11.18 -0.90
C HIS A 530 -11.61 -11.72 -1.19
N CYS A 531 -11.48 -12.98 -1.57
CA CYS A 531 -10.17 -13.63 -1.63
C CYS A 531 -9.93 -14.15 -3.04
N GLY A 532 -8.84 -13.72 -3.67
CA GLY A 532 -8.57 -14.05 -5.07
C GLY A 532 -9.41 -13.24 -6.05
N GLY A 533 -9.41 -13.71 -7.28
CA GLY A 533 -10.04 -13.04 -8.40
C GLY A 533 -9.11 -12.02 -9.05
N THR A 534 -9.63 -11.39 -10.09
CA THR A 534 -8.91 -10.38 -10.86
C THR A 534 -9.81 -9.19 -11.10
N ALA A 535 -9.23 -8.00 -11.18
CA ALA A 535 -9.94 -6.78 -11.49
C ALA A 535 -9.19 -6.03 -12.60
N ASP A 536 -9.92 -5.57 -13.60
CA ASP A 536 -9.38 -4.72 -14.65
C ASP A 536 -9.55 -3.25 -14.24
N VAL A 537 -8.43 -2.54 -14.14
CA VAL A 537 -8.33 -1.15 -13.67
C VAL A 537 -7.84 -0.26 -14.80
N VAL A 538 -8.46 0.89 -15.00
CA VAL A 538 -8.05 1.84 -16.03
C VAL A 538 -7.80 3.21 -15.41
N LEU A 539 -6.57 3.69 -15.52
CA LEU A 539 -6.16 5.03 -15.12
C LEU A 539 -5.99 5.91 -16.35
N ASP A 540 -6.77 6.98 -16.42
CA ASP A 540 -6.70 8.02 -17.45
C ASP A 540 -5.78 9.14 -16.99
N VAL A 541 -4.84 9.53 -17.85
CA VAL A 541 -3.92 10.65 -17.62
C VAL A 541 -4.12 11.70 -18.69
N ARG A 542 -4.43 12.93 -18.26
CA ARG A 542 -4.61 14.09 -19.16
C ARG A 542 -3.30 14.84 -19.37
N ASP A 543 -2.98 15.08 -20.63
CA ASP A 543 -1.74 15.71 -21.10
C ASP A 543 -0.47 15.07 -20.51
N PRO A 544 -0.32 13.74 -20.57
CA PRO A 544 0.80 13.04 -19.95
C PRO A 544 2.13 13.52 -20.51
N ASP A 545 3.10 13.85 -19.66
CA ASP A 545 4.49 13.98 -20.07
C ASP A 545 5.25 12.65 -19.91
N ASP A 546 6.49 12.58 -20.39
CA ASP A 546 7.30 11.37 -20.22
C ASP A 546 7.65 11.09 -18.75
N ALA A 547 7.67 12.11 -17.89
CA ALA A 547 7.96 11.93 -16.47
C ALA A 547 6.83 11.19 -15.75
N VAL A 548 5.56 11.55 -15.97
CA VAL A 548 4.43 10.85 -15.37
C VAL A 548 4.32 9.42 -15.90
N ARG A 549 4.63 9.18 -17.17
CA ARG A 549 4.75 7.81 -17.73
C ARG A 549 5.84 7.01 -17.01
N GLY A 550 6.96 7.65 -16.68
CA GLY A 550 8.04 7.03 -15.89
C GLY A 550 7.58 6.67 -14.48
N MET A 551 6.80 7.54 -13.84
CA MET A 551 6.22 7.28 -12.52
C MET A 551 5.21 6.12 -12.58
N LEU A 552 4.37 6.06 -13.61
CA LEU A 552 3.45 4.94 -13.83
C LEU A 552 4.21 3.62 -14.07
N ALA A 553 5.34 3.64 -14.76
CA ALA A 553 6.18 2.45 -14.91
C ALA A 553 6.74 1.95 -13.57
N LEU A 554 7.14 2.85 -12.67
CA LEU A 554 7.54 2.46 -11.32
C LEU A 554 6.37 1.96 -10.47
N LEU A 555 5.19 2.56 -10.64
CA LEU A 555 3.98 2.10 -9.96
C LEU A 555 3.61 0.68 -10.39
N VAL A 556 3.64 0.38 -11.69
CA VAL A 556 3.43 -0.97 -12.23
C VAL A 556 4.46 -1.94 -11.68
N ARG A 557 5.74 -1.56 -11.67
CA ARG A 557 6.79 -2.39 -11.06
C ARG A 557 6.49 -2.68 -9.59
N GLU A 558 6.13 -1.67 -8.81
CA GLU A 558 5.85 -1.82 -7.38
C GLU A 558 4.69 -2.80 -7.18
N LEU A 559 3.57 -2.61 -7.90
CA LEU A 559 2.43 -3.53 -7.85
C LEU A 559 2.78 -4.94 -8.34
N ALA A 560 3.75 -5.11 -9.25
CA ALA A 560 4.14 -6.42 -9.75
C ALA A 560 5.15 -7.16 -8.87
N THR A 561 5.99 -6.43 -8.11
CA THR A 561 7.14 -7.01 -7.39
C THR A 561 7.02 -6.92 -5.87
N VAL A 562 6.19 -6.00 -5.36
CA VAL A 562 6.13 -5.63 -3.95
C VAL A 562 4.68 -5.70 -3.45
N PRO A 563 4.23 -6.83 -2.88
CA PRO A 563 2.88 -6.95 -2.33
C PRO A 563 2.82 -6.39 -0.89
N PHE A 564 3.43 -5.22 -0.63
CA PHE A 564 3.40 -4.60 0.70
C PHE A 564 2.25 -3.62 0.85
N ASP A 565 1.89 -2.92 -0.22
CA ASP A 565 0.78 -2.00 -0.18
C ASP A 565 -0.56 -2.74 -0.22
N THR A 566 -1.45 -2.24 0.61
CA THR A 566 -2.71 -2.88 0.96
C THR A 566 -3.84 -1.88 0.75
N LEU A 567 -4.90 -2.37 0.11
CA LEU A 567 -6.16 -1.68 -0.08
C LEU A 567 -7.07 -1.90 1.14
N GLY A 568 -7.68 -0.83 1.63
CA GLY A 568 -8.59 -0.85 2.78
C GLY A 568 -7.89 -0.82 4.14
N SER A 569 -8.70 -0.85 5.20
CA SER A 569 -8.28 -0.70 6.60
C SER A 569 -7.44 -1.86 7.17
N GLY A 570 -7.22 -2.93 6.40
CA GLY A 570 -6.55 -4.15 6.84
C GLY A 570 -5.04 -4.23 6.65
N GLY A 571 -4.37 -3.11 6.33
CA GLY A 571 -2.97 -3.15 5.90
C GLY A 571 -1.98 -3.77 6.87
N GLY A 572 -2.13 -3.49 8.17
CA GLY A 572 -1.27 -4.07 9.22
C GLY A 572 -1.36 -5.60 9.36
N SER A 573 -2.42 -6.19 8.82
CA SER A 573 -2.65 -7.65 8.82
C SER A 573 -2.30 -8.33 7.50
N GLY A 574 -1.79 -7.58 6.51
CA GLY A 574 -1.45 -8.12 5.19
C GLY A 574 -2.65 -8.38 4.29
N ASN A 575 -3.83 -7.89 4.64
CA ASN A 575 -5.02 -7.97 3.79
C ASN A 575 -5.02 -6.83 2.76
N GLY A 576 -5.64 -7.05 1.61
CA GLY A 576 -5.81 -6.04 0.57
C GLY A 576 -4.66 -5.91 -0.40
N ARG A 577 -3.80 -6.91 -0.47
CA ARG A 577 -2.68 -6.93 -1.42
C ARG A 577 -3.22 -6.98 -2.84
N LEU A 578 -2.64 -6.17 -3.73
CA LEU A 578 -2.91 -6.23 -5.15
C LEU A 578 -1.62 -6.59 -5.87
N THR A 579 -1.70 -7.40 -6.92
CA THR A 579 -0.55 -7.71 -7.77
C THR A 579 -0.89 -7.41 -9.22
N ALA A 580 -0.09 -6.58 -9.88
CA ALA A 580 -0.26 -6.33 -11.30
C ALA A 580 0.21 -7.56 -12.10
N THR A 581 -0.73 -8.23 -12.78
CA THR A 581 -0.48 -9.39 -13.64
C THR A 581 -0.42 -9.01 -15.12
N ARG A 582 -0.94 -7.83 -15.48
CA ARG A 582 -0.79 -7.19 -16.80
C ARG A 582 -0.79 -5.68 -16.65
N ALA A 583 -0.01 -4.97 -17.46
CA ALA A 583 -0.03 -3.52 -17.50
C ALA A 583 0.27 -2.99 -18.91
N LEU A 584 -0.72 -2.38 -19.55
CA LEU A 584 -0.60 -1.76 -20.87
C LEU A 584 -0.77 -0.24 -20.75
N LEU A 585 0.20 0.53 -21.21
CA LEU A 585 0.11 1.98 -21.27
C LEU A 585 -0.08 2.41 -22.73
N THR A 586 -1.28 2.87 -23.07
CA THR A 586 -1.60 3.38 -24.41
C THR A 586 -1.55 4.90 -24.39
N THR A 587 -0.74 5.49 -25.25
CA THR A 587 -0.66 6.94 -25.46
C THR A 587 -1.39 7.30 -26.75
N VAL A 588 -2.33 8.23 -26.66
CA VAL A 588 -3.01 8.83 -27.81
C VAL A 588 -2.42 10.22 -28.00
N PRO A 589 -1.57 10.42 -29.02
CA PRO A 589 -0.96 11.71 -29.28
C PRO A 589 -2.01 12.71 -29.82
N GLY A 590 -2.01 13.93 -29.28
CA GLY A 590 -3.04 14.94 -29.60
C GLY A 590 -2.96 15.55 -31.00
N ASP A 591 -1.88 15.23 -31.72
CA ASP A 591 -1.57 15.69 -33.08
C ASP A 591 -2.14 14.76 -34.17
N GLY A 592 -2.87 13.71 -33.79
CA GLY A 592 -3.43 12.72 -34.72
C GLY A 592 -2.43 11.65 -35.15
N ALA A 593 -1.23 11.58 -34.56
CA ALA A 593 -0.36 10.43 -34.74
C ALA A 593 -1.05 9.14 -34.22
N PRO A 594 -0.65 7.96 -34.73
CA PRO A 594 -1.25 6.70 -34.31
C PRO A 594 -1.04 6.46 -32.81
N GLU A 595 -2.02 5.79 -32.19
CA GLU A 595 -1.91 5.37 -30.80
C GLU A 595 -0.71 4.43 -30.61
N HIS A 596 0.02 4.60 -29.51
CA HIS A 596 1.17 3.79 -29.17
C HIS A 596 0.95 3.09 -27.83
N THR A 597 0.99 1.75 -27.83
CA THR A 597 0.83 0.93 -26.62
C THR A 597 2.14 0.27 -26.24
N VAL A 598 2.48 0.35 -24.96
CA VAL A 598 3.65 -0.31 -24.36
C VAL A 598 3.17 -1.30 -23.30
N ASP A 599 3.65 -2.55 -23.34
CA ASP A 599 3.49 -3.48 -22.23
C ASP A 599 4.49 -3.13 -21.13
N VAL A 600 4.05 -2.31 -20.18
CA VAL A 600 4.89 -1.77 -19.11
C VAL A 600 5.39 -2.89 -18.19
N LEU A 601 4.59 -3.94 -17.98
CA LEU A 601 5.00 -5.06 -17.14
C LEU A 601 6.12 -5.86 -17.81
N ALA A 602 6.00 -6.13 -19.11
CA ALA A 602 7.05 -6.76 -19.90
C ALA A 602 8.29 -5.87 -19.99
N ALA A 603 8.13 -4.55 -20.21
CA ALA A 603 9.20 -3.57 -20.27
C ALA A 603 10.06 -3.55 -19.00
N VAL A 604 9.43 -3.64 -17.83
CA VAL A 604 10.10 -3.68 -16.52
C VAL A 604 10.89 -4.98 -16.34
N ARG A 605 10.35 -6.12 -16.81
CA ARG A 605 10.99 -7.44 -16.69
C ARG A 605 12.10 -7.68 -17.71
N ALA A 606 11.98 -7.10 -18.90
CA ALA A 606 12.88 -7.29 -20.03
C ALA A 606 13.31 -5.92 -20.62
N PRO A 607 14.21 -5.20 -19.94
CA PRO A 607 14.47 -3.80 -20.26
C PRO A 607 15.15 -3.56 -21.61
N ASP A 608 15.77 -4.58 -22.18
CA ASP A 608 16.46 -4.48 -23.48
C ASP A 608 15.54 -4.64 -24.69
N THR A 609 14.26 -4.95 -24.47
CA THR A 609 13.22 -4.91 -25.49
C THR A 609 12.96 -3.47 -25.97
N GLU A 610 12.20 -3.32 -27.05
CA GLU A 610 11.76 -2.00 -27.52
C GLU A 610 10.91 -1.27 -26.47
N ASP A 611 9.93 -1.97 -25.89
CA ASP A 611 9.11 -1.49 -24.77
C ASP A 611 9.97 -1.10 -23.56
N GLY A 612 10.97 -1.92 -23.23
CA GLY A 612 11.95 -1.64 -22.18
C GLY A 612 12.79 -0.38 -22.45
N ARG A 613 13.24 -0.17 -23.69
CA ARG A 613 13.92 1.07 -24.10
C ARG A 613 13.00 2.28 -23.98
N THR A 614 11.73 2.16 -24.37
CA THR A 614 10.74 3.23 -24.21
C THR A 614 10.50 3.56 -22.74
N ALA A 615 10.28 2.56 -21.88
CA ALA A 615 10.14 2.76 -20.45
C ALA A 615 11.38 3.41 -19.81
N ARG A 616 12.60 3.04 -20.23
CA ARG A 616 13.85 3.69 -19.77
C ARG A 616 13.91 5.17 -20.13
N ARG A 617 13.45 5.57 -21.33
CA ARG A 617 13.35 7.00 -21.70
C ARG A 617 12.41 7.75 -20.75
N TRP A 618 11.26 7.17 -20.42
CA TRP A 618 10.32 7.75 -19.46
C TRP A 618 10.91 7.89 -18.06
N LEU A 619 11.64 6.87 -17.59
CA LEU A 619 12.35 6.92 -16.30
C LEU A 619 13.46 7.97 -16.29
N ALA A 620 14.19 8.13 -17.40
CA ALA A 620 15.17 9.19 -17.56
C ALA A 620 14.51 10.59 -17.51
N ALA A 621 13.33 10.76 -18.12
CA ALA A 621 12.55 11.99 -18.02
C ALA A 621 12.06 12.28 -16.59
N LEU A 622 11.57 11.26 -15.87
CA LEU A 622 11.21 11.39 -14.46
C LEU A 622 12.42 11.81 -13.60
N ARG A 623 13.56 11.12 -13.77
CA ARG A 623 14.80 11.45 -13.05
C ARG A 623 15.27 12.87 -13.33
N ALA A 624 15.21 13.32 -14.58
CA ALA A 624 15.53 14.69 -14.95
C ALA A 624 14.56 15.71 -14.33
N ARG A 625 13.28 15.34 -14.16
CA ARG A 625 12.26 16.18 -13.55
C ARG A 625 12.42 16.30 -12.03
N LEU A 626 12.84 15.23 -11.36
CA LEU A 626 12.97 15.15 -9.90
C LEU A 626 14.36 15.52 -9.38
N GLY A 627 15.39 15.48 -10.22
CA GLY A 627 16.75 15.87 -9.85
C GLY A 627 16.91 17.36 -9.53
N PRO A 628 18.07 17.75 -8.97
CA PRO A 628 18.39 19.15 -8.69
C PRO A 628 18.40 19.96 -9.98
N ASP A 629 18.08 21.25 -9.87
CA ASP A 629 18.24 22.16 -11.00
C ASP A 629 19.70 22.21 -11.42
N ARG A 630 19.96 21.94 -12.70
CA ARG A 630 21.29 22.15 -13.26
C ARG A 630 21.50 23.67 -13.37
N PRO A 631 22.45 24.26 -12.62
CA PRO A 631 22.72 25.68 -12.74
C PRO A 631 23.08 26.00 -14.20
N GLY A 632 22.36 26.94 -14.82
CA GLY A 632 22.62 27.40 -16.18
C GLY A 632 21.78 26.77 -17.30
N ARG A 633 20.85 25.84 -17.01
CA ARG A 633 19.81 25.49 -18.00
C ARG A 633 18.70 26.54 -17.89
N PRO A 634 18.41 27.35 -18.94
CA PRO A 634 17.26 28.25 -18.90
C PRO A 634 16.01 27.43 -18.58
N GLU A 635 15.24 27.89 -17.59
CA GLU A 635 13.98 27.24 -17.20
C GLU A 635 13.16 27.05 -18.49
N PRO A 636 12.79 25.81 -18.87
CA PRO A 636 12.01 25.60 -20.07
C PRO A 636 10.78 26.48 -19.93
N ALA A 637 10.60 27.43 -20.86
CA ALA A 637 9.58 28.45 -20.80
C ALA A 637 8.29 27.77 -20.33
N ARG A 638 7.84 28.09 -19.11
CA ARG A 638 6.60 27.53 -18.58
C ARG A 638 5.58 27.80 -19.67
N HIS A 639 5.02 26.75 -20.26
CA HIS A 639 3.89 26.88 -21.17
C HIS A 639 2.73 27.40 -20.33
N THR A 640 2.75 28.68 -20.02
CA THR A 640 1.56 29.44 -19.68
C THR A 640 0.73 29.33 -20.94
N HIS A 641 -0.24 28.43 -20.93
CA HIS A 641 -1.39 28.54 -21.81
C HIS A 641 -2.09 29.84 -21.41
N SER A 642 -1.54 30.95 -21.90
CA SER A 642 -2.19 32.24 -21.92
C SER A 642 -3.40 32.04 -22.81
N THR A 643 -4.56 31.90 -22.19
CA THR A 643 -5.85 32.17 -22.83
C THR A 643 -5.92 33.67 -23.09
N ALA A 644 -5.05 34.18 -23.95
CA ALA A 644 -5.23 35.49 -24.53
C ALA A 644 -6.41 35.35 -25.49
N SER A 645 -7.55 35.88 -25.07
CA SER A 645 -8.73 36.08 -25.90
C SER A 645 -8.30 36.69 -27.23
N GLU A 646 -8.58 35.98 -28.32
CA GLU A 646 -8.63 36.57 -29.65
C GLU A 646 -9.80 37.57 -29.63
N GLU A 647 -9.51 38.83 -29.35
CA GLU A 647 -10.36 39.94 -29.78
C GLU A 647 -10.20 40.08 -31.29
N GLU A 648 -11.13 39.48 -32.03
CA GLU A 648 -11.40 39.79 -33.43
C GLU A 648 -11.76 41.28 -33.58
N PRO A 649 -11.09 42.04 -34.46
CA PRO A 649 -11.51 43.40 -34.75
C PRO A 649 -12.65 43.36 -35.77
N HIS A 650 -13.87 43.62 -35.33
CA HIS A 650 -14.94 44.05 -36.23
C HIS A 650 -14.55 45.41 -36.87
N ARG A 651 -14.36 45.39 -38.19
CA ARG A 651 -14.52 46.55 -39.07
C ARG A 651 -15.76 46.37 -39.93
#